data_AF-A0A6E8VAV2-F1
#
_entry.id   AF-A0A6E8VAV2-F1
#
_cell.length_a   1.000
_cell.length_b   1.000
_cell.length_c   1.000
_cell.angle_alpha   90.00
_cell.angle_beta   90.00
_cell.angle_gamma   90.00
#
_symmetry.space_group_name_H-M   'P 1'
#
loop_
_entity.id
_entity.type
_entity.pdbx_description
1 polymer ?
#
loop_
_entity_poly.entity_id
_entity_poly.type
_entity_poly.pdbx_seq_one_letter_code
_entity_poly.pdbx_strand_id
1 'polypeptide(L)'
;MNCKPILTYSGDVRVFKTLEPHIVAALPSDTAEWKRSYGRPVKNVRVEATFKPFDQNALERYKDGRWNIIDHPVLHIYVTECTDIEAYRASVKEEIDQWLKVLNNYNVTDWMILLVETLDVKKSKNILPRTTVLDKIRLDFASKNGDRCLSVLNPAKFEMKATESFRCLLQRIRHLMLTGYNRTIVKYEELIRTNRENRIQENWSFIDYFVLQEQLAFVLEMLGQYPEALVQYDELDAMFSQFILNSVFGEKQKWLQIFDQPLYAFHGISLNPAKMNETREKIIACNVTLLEFRSYLFERQCMLLDAADKPWEIAERLLPFLFSTLREIEALKLETPQGALACWEFVCALEVLNLCDKVLESKDIYKCSQFSAPIWNLAKEKLYALGKQCGLLPGFVPTSEQLHTVVHLSAGMGDSVPDTVATARNLEPEIGDRTKSGHSPARKPKKSATDTLKEALGSNQAFTKLYLELSELAISTYKHVSRLRSARLVGLDLGNFYITLNEPQKAVNFFTDVLRELKSENWHYLASQTLLDLASCYRKMEDNVNYTKTCSTIACCQDLELLVRTFYFDEFAKSLKTLQTVRNVDINALSVISTLEDHFQVLDVVLDSTSIVQDDYILVTLELVSNFPRELTAEQVLLSFEMNAKQAIEPAAGTGTPNAEKEVGSKLPIILHLDYKQDNTLAGSSVACDNRAKQPVRRSSSTRRKISPTQRSDFTNSVSSEPRLVLKPGRNTITLRAKATRVGTWSFRQLSIQVDTVEFLSEALPPKIGNFETITKASVATMNFVNLVAGVEQPVELVISAGSFRFPKDATATVRCSKNLKMRLAATANGAADGERLPFEKELIVQLAEFAPFEKRTIALEAICDLPGKREERAIEQKVSLQVPWSRNEITIPLHFMPALIASCRLHSSGARKFLQVVLKGVSDYRLVLRDARMTCAAEGVTIIDINPPEQQETVMSKALAISYLYEFQVEALKAETELPIVNVDFRMRFADATVPEECRTYLPYSVTFDVMDYTTLFTICAKVEPQELCRVNSVCHLNLRISKVHDNPYADLMYEVLADQNMWAVVGRTAGVISMEEVESHSITLDVLPLTAGFLPLPNIRLSKYISANKSKNDTHSRLQPFPPGQIYNSTKSMQIHVLASNNNDQPQ
;
A
#
# COMPACT_ATOMS: atom_id res chain seq x y z
N MET A 1 45.16 36.30 -13.87
CA MET A 1 46.09 37.20 -14.58
C MET A 1 45.49 37.49 -15.95
N ASN A 2 45.42 38.74 -16.41
CA ASN A 2 44.87 39.07 -17.73
C ASN A 2 45.95 38.94 -18.81
N CYS A 3 46.40 37.71 -19.07
CA CYS A 3 47.26 37.43 -20.22
C CYS A 3 46.40 37.36 -21.48
N LYS A 4 46.90 37.87 -22.61
CA LYS A 4 46.23 37.77 -23.91
C LYS A 4 47.18 37.13 -24.92
N PRO A 5 46.67 36.36 -25.89
CA PRO A 5 47.46 35.80 -26.98
C PRO A 5 48.28 36.85 -27.74
N ILE A 6 49.56 36.54 -28.00
CA ILE A 6 50.47 37.46 -28.68
C ILE A 6 50.43 37.21 -30.20
N LEU A 7 50.10 38.26 -30.95
CA LEU A 7 50.23 38.30 -32.40
C LEU A 7 51.34 39.29 -32.75
N THR A 8 52.13 38.99 -33.77
CA THR A 8 53.14 39.96 -34.23
C THR A 8 52.79 40.57 -35.56
N TYR A 9 53.25 41.80 -35.79
CA TYR A 9 53.10 42.48 -37.07
C TYR A 9 54.45 42.98 -37.62
N SER A 10 54.58 42.98 -38.95
CA SER A 10 55.73 43.48 -39.71
C SER A 10 55.29 44.17 -41.00
N GLY A 11 56.21 44.81 -41.73
CA GLY A 11 55.91 45.62 -42.92
C GLY A 11 55.52 47.06 -42.58
N ASP A 12 54.41 47.56 -43.13
CA ASP A 12 53.94 48.92 -42.89
C ASP A 12 53.25 49.08 -41.52
N VAL A 13 54.06 49.46 -40.53
CA VAL A 13 53.62 49.69 -39.14
C VAL A 13 52.59 50.82 -39.04
N ARG A 14 52.73 51.88 -39.85
CA ARG A 14 51.83 53.04 -39.77
C ARG A 14 50.43 52.63 -40.19
N VAL A 15 50.34 51.86 -41.29
CA VAL A 15 49.08 51.33 -41.80
C VAL A 15 48.46 50.35 -40.79
N PHE A 16 49.24 49.41 -40.24
CA PHE A 16 48.71 48.46 -39.26
C PHE A 16 48.13 49.14 -38.01
N LYS A 17 48.80 50.19 -37.50
CA LYS A 17 48.33 50.95 -36.33
C LYS A 17 46.98 51.62 -36.53
N THR A 18 46.56 51.89 -37.78
CA THR A 18 45.20 52.37 -38.08
C THR A 18 44.15 51.28 -37.97
N LEU A 19 44.51 50.01 -38.15
CA LEU A 19 43.61 48.85 -38.11
C LEU A 19 43.52 48.22 -36.71
N GLU A 20 44.62 48.24 -35.94
CA GLU A 20 44.76 47.55 -34.66
C GLU A 20 43.60 47.80 -33.67
N PRO A 21 43.15 49.05 -33.40
CA PRO A 21 42.07 49.27 -32.44
C PRO A 21 40.75 48.60 -32.87
N HIS A 22 40.45 48.62 -34.16
CA HIS A 22 39.26 47.99 -34.72
C HIS A 22 39.36 46.46 -34.66
N ILE A 23 40.54 45.91 -34.92
CA ILE A 23 40.76 44.45 -34.83
C ILE A 23 40.61 44.01 -33.38
N VAL A 24 41.27 44.67 -32.43
CA VAL A 24 41.23 44.31 -31.00
C VAL A 24 39.81 44.39 -30.44
N ALA A 25 39.04 45.43 -30.81
CA ALA A 25 37.65 45.57 -30.36
C ALA A 25 36.70 44.52 -30.96
N ALA A 26 36.90 44.16 -32.24
CA ALA A 26 35.99 43.26 -32.95
C ALA A 26 36.38 41.77 -32.86
N LEU A 27 37.63 41.42 -32.52
CA LEU A 27 38.08 40.03 -32.45
C LEU A 27 37.23 39.15 -31.50
N PRO A 28 36.85 39.58 -30.27
CA PRO A 28 36.06 38.76 -29.35
C PRO A 28 34.54 38.77 -29.67
N SER A 29 34.06 39.53 -30.65
CA SER A 29 32.62 39.70 -30.92
C SER A 29 31.92 38.41 -31.37
N ASP A 30 32.63 37.53 -32.09
CA ASP A 30 32.11 36.26 -32.55
C ASP A 30 32.94 35.09 -32.03
N THR A 31 32.31 33.92 -31.96
CA THR A 31 32.99 32.65 -31.65
C THR A 31 33.63 32.04 -32.90
N ALA A 32 34.72 31.29 -32.71
CA ALA A 32 35.37 30.49 -33.76
C ALA A 32 35.49 29.03 -33.33
N GLU A 33 35.37 28.11 -34.30
CA GLU A 33 35.56 26.67 -34.07
C GLU A 33 37.04 26.37 -33.83
N TRP A 34 37.34 25.87 -32.63
CA TRP A 34 38.62 25.31 -32.26
C TRP A 34 38.58 23.78 -32.36
N LYS A 35 39.40 23.26 -33.27
CA LYS A 35 39.55 21.82 -33.53
C LYS A 35 40.90 21.37 -32.99
N ARG A 36 40.88 20.56 -31.94
CA ARG A 36 42.09 19.94 -31.38
C ARG A 36 42.39 18.61 -32.06
N SER A 37 43.65 18.20 -32.02
CA SER A 37 44.11 16.89 -32.50
C SER A 37 43.58 15.75 -31.60
N TYR A 38 43.62 14.49 -32.08
CA TYR A 38 43.30 13.27 -31.32
C TYR A 38 41.83 13.08 -30.90
N GLY A 39 40.87 13.39 -31.77
CA GLY A 39 39.46 13.04 -31.56
C GLY A 39 38.76 13.82 -30.44
N ARG A 40 39.37 14.89 -29.92
CA ARG A 40 38.75 15.80 -28.95
C ARG A 40 37.58 16.55 -29.60
N PRO A 41 36.49 16.83 -28.86
CA PRO A 41 35.33 17.52 -29.40
C PRO A 41 35.70 18.93 -29.88
N VAL A 42 35.06 19.35 -30.97
CA VAL A 42 35.18 20.73 -31.49
C VAL A 42 34.55 21.68 -30.47
N LYS A 43 35.23 22.80 -30.20
CA LYS A 43 34.77 23.81 -29.24
C LYS A 43 34.62 25.16 -29.89
N ASN A 44 33.68 25.96 -29.42
CA ASN A 44 33.53 27.35 -29.86
C ASN A 44 34.22 28.26 -28.84
N VAL A 45 35.19 29.05 -29.31
CA VAL A 45 36.01 29.92 -28.46
C VAL A 45 35.92 31.36 -28.93
N ARG A 46 35.90 32.29 -27.98
CA ARG A 46 36.13 33.71 -28.26
C ARG A 46 37.60 33.99 -28.03
N VAL A 47 38.23 34.66 -28.99
CA VAL A 47 39.66 34.94 -28.94
C VAL A 47 39.92 36.43 -28.80
N GLU A 48 40.84 36.75 -27.90
CA GLU A 48 41.42 38.06 -27.77
C GLU A 48 42.87 38.03 -28.25
N ALA A 49 43.44 39.21 -28.51
CA ALA A 49 44.82 39.33 -28.97
C ALA A 49 45.49 40.59 -28.42
N THR A 50 46.81 40.52 -28.27
CA THR A 50 47.70 41.66 -28.09
C THR A 50 48.74 41.65 -29.20
N PHE A 51 48.90 42.79 -29.86
CA PHE A 51 49.80 42.92 -30.99
C PHE A 51 51.15 43.50 -30.57
N LYS A 52 52.24 42.85 -30.96
CA LYS A 52 53.62 43.33 -30.74
C LYS A 52 54.36 43.47 -32.09
N PRO A 53 55.28 44.44 -32.24
CA PRO A 53 56.17 44.45 -33.40
C PRO A 53 56.91 43.12 -33.53
N PHE A 54 57.11 42.63 -34.75
CA PHE A 54 57.92 41.45 -34.99
C PHE A 54 59.37 41.69 -34.55
N ASP A 55 59.87 40.84 -33.66
CA ASP A 55 61.26 40.84 -33.18
C ASP A 55 61.85 39.46 -33.39
N GLN A 56 62.93 39.37 -34.18
CA GLN A 56 63.62 38.12 -34.43
C GLN A 56 64.26 37.54 -33.15
N ASN A 57 64.74 38.38 -32.24
CA ASN A 57 65.38 37.94 -31.00
C ASN A 57 64.39 37.21 -30.08
N ALA A 58 63.09 37.53 -30.19
CA ALA A 58 62.06 36.79 -29.49
C ALA A 58 62.00 35.32 -29.93
N LEU A 59 62.28 35.02 -31.22
CA LEU A 59 62.27 33.66 -31.76
C LEU A 59 63.50 32.82 -31.36
N GLU A 60 64.64 33.46 -31.07
CA GLU A 60 65.88 32.78 -30.67
C GLU A 60 65.76 32.07 -29.32
N ARG A 61 65.03 32.67 -28.38
CA ARG A 61 64.78 32.10 -27.04
C ARG A 61 64.16 30.70 -27.08
N TYR A 62 63.46 30.35 -28.16
CA TYR A 62 62.81 29.05 -28.32
C TYR A 62 63.74 27.95 -28.83
N LYS A 63 64.91 28.27 -29.38
CA LYS A 63 65.93 27.28 -29.76
C LYS A 63 66.67 26.71 -28.55
N ASP A 64 66.82 27.51 -27.49
CA ASP A 64 67.60 27.17 -26.29
C ASP A 64 66.85 26.28 -25.27
N GLY A 65 65.67 25.75 -25.63
CA GLY A 65 64.90 24.85 -24.75
C GLY A 65 64.16 25.53 -23.60
N ARG A 66 64.24 26.87 -23.47
CA ARG A 66 63.45 27.66 -22.50
C ARG A 66 62.07 28.00 -23.08
N TRP A 67 61.17 27.02 -23.09
CA TRP A 67 59.83 27.17 -23.63
C TRP A 67 58.90 27.85 -22.64
N ASN A 68 58.46 29.06 -22.97
CA ASN A 68 57.33 29.73 -22.32
C ASN A 68 56.22 29.89 -23.35
N ILE A 69 55.11 29.17 -23.16
CA ILE A 69 54.00 29.15 -24.13
C ILE A 69 53.16 30.45 -24.10
N ILE A 70 53.14 31.15 -22.97
CA ILE A 70 52.36 32.40 -22.80
C ILE A 70 52.98 33.52 -23.63
N ASP A 71 54.30 33.61 -23.62
CA ASP A 71 55.05 34.64 -24.36
C ASP A 71 55.27 34.27 -25.83
N HIS A 72 54.82 33.08 -26.27
CA HIS A 72 55.02 32.61 -27.64
C HIS A 72 54.01 33.23 -28.61
N PRO A 73 54.46 33.98 -29.64
CA PRO A 73 53.55 34.50 -30.64
C PRO A 73 52.89 33.37 -31.45
N VAL A 74 51.58 33.48 -31.67
CA VAL A 74 50.79 32.41 -32.31
C VAL A 74 50.44 32.67 -33.76
N LEU A 75 50.60 33.92 -34.21
CA LEU A 75 50.41 34.32 -35.61
C LEU A 75 51.28 35.54 -35.92
N HIS A 76 51.93 35.50 -37.08
CA HIS A 76 52.76 36.59 -37.60
C HIS A 76 52.09 37.23 -38.82
N ILE A 77 51.82 38.53 -38.78
CA ILE A 77 51.09 39.26 -39.82
C ILE A 77 52.04 40.23 -40.53
N TYR A 78 52.22 40.08 -41.83
CA TYR A 78 52.92 41.07 -42.65
C TYR A 78 51.91 41.99 -43.32
N VAL A 79 52.05 43.30 -43.12
CA VAL A 79 51.10 44.30 -43.60
C VAL A 79 51.77 45.16 -44.66
N THR A 80 51.08 45.38 -45.78
CA THR A 80 51.58 46.24 -46.86
C THR A 80 50.43 47.02 -47.50
N GLU A 81 50.69 48.25 -47.91
CA GLU A 81 49.80 49.06 -48.75
C GLU A 81 50.45 49.19 -50.14
N CYS A 82 49.92 48.46 -51.13
CA CYS A 82 50.48 48.45 -52.48
C CYS A 82 49.36 48.34 -53.52
N THR A 83 49.20 49.38 -54.34
CA THR A 83 48.12 49.47 -55.34
C THR A 83 48.61 49.21 -56.78
N ASP A 84 49.92 49.07 -56.99
CA ASP A 84 50.57 48.95 -58.29
C ASP A 84 51.46 47.69 -58.41
N ILE A 85 51.36 46.99 -59.54
CA ILE A 85 52.06 45.73 -59.79
C ILE A 85 53.56 45.95 -60.01
N GLU A 86 53.95 47.08 -60.61
CA GLU A 86 55.36 47.40 -60.83
C GLU A 86 56.04 47.71 -59.49
N ALA A 87 55.41 48.52 -58.63
CA ALA A 87 55.85 48.75 -57.26
C ALA A 87 55.98 47.46 -56.44
N TYR A 88 55.01 46.53 -56.56
CA TYR A 88 55.08 45.22 -55.91
C TYR A 88 56.32 44.42 -56.33
N ARG A 89 56.61 44.37 -57.64
CA ARG A 89 57.77 43.64 -58.17
C ARG A 89 59.10 44.29 -57.80
N ALA A 90 59.13 45.60 -57.63
CA ALA A 90 60.35 46.36 -57.38
C ALA A 90 60.85 46.24 -55.93
N SER A 91 59.97 46.20 -54.93
CA SER A 91 60.38 46.18 -53.51
C SER A 91 59.58 45.23 -52.62
N VAL A 92 58.25 45.32 -52.64
CA VAL A 92 57.37 44.60 -51.69
C VAL A 92 57.55 43.08 -51.77
N LYS A 93 57.76 42.53 -52.98
CA LYS A 93 58.03 41.11 -53.16
C LYS A 93 59.31 40.66 -52.44
N GLU A 94 60.38 41.44 -52.53
CA GLU A 94 61.65 41.08 -51.90
C GLU A 94 61.55 41.17 -50.37
N GLU A 95 60.88 42.19 -49.84
CA GLU A 95 60.67 42.37 -48.39
C GLU A 95 59.84 41.23 -47.78
N ILE A 96 58.76 40.80 -48.44
CA ILE A 96 57.95 39.65 -48.00
C ILE A 96 58.78 38.36 -48.04
N ASP A 97 59.55 38.14 -49.10
CA ASP A 97 60.40 36.94 -49.24
C ASP A 97 61.47 36.86 -48.15
N GLN A 98 62.12 37.99 -47.83
CA GLN A 98 63.08 38.08 -46.72
C GLN A 98 62.43 37.76 -45.37
N TRP A 99 61.26 38.33 -45.08
CA TRP A 99 60.54 38.06 -43.83
C TRP A 99 60.10 36.59 -43.71
N LEU A 100 59.56 36.00 -44.78
CA LEU A 100 59.20 34.58 -44.80
C LEU A 100 60.41 33.66 -44.64
N LYS A 101 61.57 34.01 -45.23
CA LYS A 101 62.83 33.28 -45.01
C LYS A 101 63.23 33.28 -43.54
N VAL A 102 63.11 34.42 -42.85
CA VAL A 102 63.36 34.50 -41.39
C VAL A 102 62.43 33.54 -40.64
N LEU A 103 61.12 33.60 -40.87
CA LEU A 103 60.16 32.70 -40.19
C LEU A 103 60.45 31.20 -40.47
N ASN A 104 60.76 30.84 -41.71
CA ASN A 104 61.08 29.48 -42.10
C ASN A 104 62.35 28.95 -41.41
N ASN A 105 63.36 29.80 -41.18
CA ASN A 105 64.58 29.43 -40.43
C ASN A 105 64.30 29.03 -38.97
N TYR A 106 63.13 29.40 -38.44
CA TYR A 106 62.64 29.01 -37.10
C TYR A 106 61.50 27.98 -37.16
N ASN A 107 61.23 27.38 -38.33
CA ASN A 107 60.12 26.45 -38.56
C ASN A 107 58.74 27.06 -38.22
N VAL A 108 58.60 28.38 -38.32
CA VAL A 108 57.33 29.08 -38.10
C VAL A 108 56.53 29.07 -39.40
N THR A 109 55.36 28.45 -39.38
CA THR A 109 54.48 28.40 -40.56
C THR A 109 53.16 29.14 -40.34
N ASP A 110 52.97 29.78 -39.20
CA ASP A 110 51.71 30.40 -38.81
C ASP A 110 51.82 31.90 -39.09
N TRP A 111 51.62 32.23 -40.37
CA TRP A 111 51.79 33.57 -40.92
C TRP A 111 50.60 33.97 -41.80
N MET A 112 50.43 35.29 -41.97
CA MET A 112 49.43 35.91 -42.83
C MET A 112 50.04 37.14 -43.53
N ILE A 113 49.65 37.39 -44.77
CA ILE A 113 49.97 38.63 -45.49
C ILE A 113 48.67 39.42 -45.68
N LEU A 114 48.67 40.66 -45.21
CA LEU A 114 47.54 41.59 -45.27
C LEU A 114 47.87 42.76 -46.21
N LEU A 115 47.18 42.80 -47.34
CA LEU A 115 47.21 43.93 -48.27
C LEU A 115 46.14 44.94 -47.87
N VAL A 116 46.51 46.17 -47.54
CA VAL A 116 45.54 47.24 -47.29
C VAL A 116 45.30 47.99 -48.58
N GLU A 117 44.07 47.93 -49.07
CA GLU A 117 43.66 48.57 -50.33
C GLU A 117 43.09 49.96 -50.07
N THR A 118 43.54 50.92 -50.88
CA THR A 118 42.95 52.26 -50.99
C THR A 118 42.28 52.40 -52.36
N LEU A 119 40.94 52.51 -52.37
CA LEU A 119 40.17 52.70 -53.59
C LEU A 119 40.44 54.10 -54.16
N ASP A 120 41.04 54.17 -55.34
CA ASP A 120 41.15 55.40 -56.11
C ASP A 120 39.93 55.51 -57.06
N VAL A 121 38.94 56.32 -56.66
CA VAL A 121 37.64 56.46 -57.34
C VAL A 121 37.80 56.89 -58.82
N LYS A 122 38.96 57.44 -59.20
CA LYS A 122 39.23 57.95 -60.55
C LYS A 122 39.53 56.88 -61.61
N LYS A 123 39.65 55.58 -61.28
CA LYS A 123 40.02 54.50 -62.24
C LYS A 123 38.94 53.43 -62.52
N SER A 124 37.68 53.67 -62.18
CA SER A 124 36.58 52.68 -62.30
C SER A 124 35.85 52.67 -63.67
N LYS A 125 36.57 52.55 -64.80
CA LYS A 125 35.97 52.22 -66.10
C LYS A 125 36.93 51.40 -66.96
N ASN A 126 37.10 50.11 -66.68
CA ASN A 126 37.72 49.13 -67.60
C ASN A 126 37.15 47.73 -67.32
N ILE A 127 36.63 47.07 -68.35
CA ILE A 127 35.80 45.85 -68.30
C ILE A 127 36.62 44.55 -68.51
N LEU A 128 37.95 44.58 -68.35
CA LEU A 128 38.81 43.39 -68.46
C LEU A 128 39.35 42.95 -67.09
N PRO A 129 39.34 41.65 -66.76
CA PRO A 129 39.93 41.15 -65.51
C PRO A 129 41.46 41.30 -65.57
N ARG A 130 42.00 42.34 -64.91
CA ARG A 130 43.44 42.49 -64.67
C ARG A 130 43.82 41.70 -63.42
N THR A 131 44.92 40.94 -63.48
CA THR A 131 45.52 40.33 -62.30
C THR A 131 45.82 41.41 -61.27
N THR A 132 45.29 41.27 -60.06
CA THR A 132 45.49 42.23 -58.96
C THR A 132 46.84 42.01 -58.28
N VAL A 133 47.29 42.98 -57.46
CA VAL A 133 48.47 42.81 -56.59
C VAL A 133 48.27 41.62 -55.63
N LEU A 134 47.05 41.44 -55.11
CA LEU A 134 46.70 40.29 -54.27
C LEU A 134 46.85 38.94 -55.02
N ASP A 135 46.44 38.86 -56.29
CA ASP A 135 46.61 37.65 -57.11
C ASP A 135 48.10 37.32 -57.32
N LYS A 136 48.94 38.34 -57.48
CA LYS A 136 50.40 38.16 -57.57
C LYS A 136 51.01 37.69 -56.25
N ILE A 137 50.63 38.29 -55.13
CA ILE A 137 51.05 37.84 -53.79
C ILE A 137 50.64 36.38 -53.56
N ARG A 138 49.42 35.99 -53.93
CA ARG A 138 48.94 34.60 -53.80
C ARG A 138 49.73 33.62 -54.66
N LEU A 139 50.00 33.97 -55.92
CA LEU A 139 50.80 33.14 -56.82
C LEU A 139 52.24 32.99 -56.34
N ASP A 140 52.85 34.07 -55.87
CA ASP A 140 54.26 34.11 -55.48
C ASP A 140 54.51 33.43 -54.11
N PHE A 141 53.61 33.60 -53.13
CA PHE A 141 53.87 33.16 -51.74
C PHE A 141 52.88 32.13 -51.18
N ALA A 142 51.70 31.95 -51.80
CA ALA A 142 50.61 31.20 -51.21
C ALA A 142 49.91 30.25 -52.20
N SER A 143 50.66 29.68 -53.15
CA SER A 143 50.13 28.81 -54.22
C SER A 143 49.30 27.61 -53.74
N LYS A 144 49.56 27.11 -52.53
CA LYS A 144 48.79 26.02 -51.87
C LYS A 144 47.90 26.50 -50.71
N ASN A 145 48.09 27.73 -50.22
CA ASN A 145 47.45 28.29 -49.03
C ASN A 145 46.99 29.74 -49.28
N GLY A 146 46.35 30.00 -50.43
CA GLY A 146 46.02 31.35 -50.91
C GLY A 146 45.13 32.16 -49.97
N ASP A 147 44.53 31.48 -49.01
CA ASP A 147 43.69 31.97 -47.93
C ASP A 147 44.46 32.63 -46.78
N ARG A 148 45.81 32.58 -46.80
CA ARG A 148 46.70 33.33 -45.91
C ARG A 148 47.05 34.73 -46.43
N CYS A 149 46.66 35.04 -47.65
CA CYS A 149 46.83 36.36 -48.25
C CYS A 149 45.46 37.00 -48.45
N LEU A 150 45.20 38.09 -47.73
CA LEU A 150 43.94 38.83 -47.81
C LEU A 150 44.18 40.28 -48.16
N SER A 151 43.19 40.88 -48.81
CA SER A 151 43.07 42.32 -48.87
C SER A 151 41.95 42.84 -47.99
N VAL A 152 42.15 44.02 -47.40
CA VAL A 152 41.15 44.73 -46.62
C VAL A 152 41.08 46.18 -47.06
N LEU A 153 39.87 46.72 -47.18
CA LEU A 153 39.70 48.15 -47.39
C LEU A 153 39.92 48.87 -46.07
N ASN A 154 40.68 49.97 -46.07
CA ASN A 154 40.93 50.72 -44.85
C ASN A 154 39.61 51.26 -44.24
N PRO A 155 39.19 50.78 -43.04
CA PRO A 155 37.93 51.17 -42.40
C PRO A 155 37.86 52.68 -42.12
N ALA A 156 39.00 53.31 -41.79
CA ALA A 156 39.09 54.74 -41.51
C ALA A 156 38.82 55.62 -42.74
N LYS A 157 38.83 55.05 -43.95
CA LYS A 157 38.58 55.76 -45.21
C LYS A 157 37.24 55.37 -45.87
N PHE A 158 36.67 54.20 -45.57
CA PHE A 158 35.52 53.65 -46.31
C PHE A 158 34.55 52.80 -45.43
N GLU A 159 33.95 53.38 -44.38
CA GLU A 159 33.16 52.67 -43.35
C GLU A 159 32.13 51.65 -43.86
N MET A 160 31.23 52.02 -44.79
CA MET A 160 30.15 51.13 -45.24
C MET A 160 30.58 50.03 -46.22
N LYS A 161 31.68 50.23 -46.97
CA LYS A 161 32.15 49.26 -47.99
C LYS A 161 33.22 48.32 -47.45
N ALA A 162 33.91 48.70 -46.38
CA ALA A 162 34.97 47.90 -45.76
C ALA A 162 34.44 46.73 -44.91
N THR A 163 33.16 46.76 -44.50
CA THR A 163 32.57 45.83 -43.52
C THR A 163 32.76 44.35 -43.88
N GLU A 164 32.49 43.95 -45.12
CA GLU A 164 32.59 42.53 -45.50
C GLU A 164 34.05 42.05 -45.59
N SER A 165 34.94 42.88 -46.13
CA SER A 165 36.38 42.58 -46.16
C SER A 165 36.98 42.50 -44.76
N PHE A 166 36.51 43.35 -43.84
CA PHE A 166 36.95 43.37 -42.45
C PHE A 166 36.42 42.15 -41.68
N ARG A 167 35.18 41.72 -41.93
CA ARG A 167 34.62 40.47 -41.39
C ARG A 167 35.43 39.25 -41.83
N CYS A 168 35.83 39.18 -43.10
CA CYS A 168 36.70 38.12 -43.63
C CYS A 168 38.09 38.13 -42.98
N LEU A 169 38.67 39.32 -42.77
CA LEU A 169 39.93 39.50 -42.04
C LEU A 169 39.84 38.93 -40.62
N LEU A 170 38.81 39.33 -39.85
CA LEU A 170 38.60 38.85 -38.49
C LEU A 170 38.42 37.33 -38.46
N GLN A 171 37.57 36.76 -39.33
CA GLN A 171 37.38 35.31 -39.42
C GLN A 171 38.69 34.59 -39.71
N ARG A 172 39.54 35.14 -40.59
CA ARG A 172 40.83 34.53 -40.90
C ARG A 172 41.82 34.64 -39.74
N ILE A 173 41.90 35.79 -39.07
CA ILE A 173 42.75 35.96 -37.88
C ILE A 173 42.36 34.93 -36.82
N ARG A 174 41.05 34.78 -36.51
CA ARG A 174 40.56 33.78 -35.56
C ARG A 174 40.99 32.36 -35.95
N HIS A 175 40.79 31.99 -37.22
CA HIS A 175 41.14 30.65 -37.71
C HIS A 175 42.65 30.36 -37.65
N LEU A 176 43.49 31.26 -38.16
CA LEU A 176 44.94 31.06 -38.19
C LEU A 176 45.54 31.09 -36.78
N MET A 177 45.06 31.97 -35.92
CA MET A 177 45.46 32.03 -34.51
C MET A 177 45.17 30.72 -33.77
N LEU A 178 43.97 30.16 -33.93
CA LEU A 178 43.60 28.87 -33.31
C LEU A 178 44.38 27.69 -33.89
N THR A 179 44.71 27.74 -35.18
CA THR A 179 45.56 26.74 -35.83
C THR A 179 46.99 26.79 -35.29
N GLY A 180 47.56 27.99 -35.16
CA GLY A 180 48.87 28.22 -34.56
C GLY A 180 48.92 27.76 -33.11
N TYR A 181 47.92 28.16 -32.30
CA TYR A 181 47.81 27.70 -30.91
C TYR A 181 47.73 26.18 -30.79
N ASN A 182 46.92 25.50 -31.61
CA ASN A 182 46.80 24.04 -31.53
C ASN A 182 48.16 23.36 -31.77
N ARG A 183 48.95 23.86 -32.73
CA ARG A 183 50.29 23.35 -32.98
C ARG A 183 51.24 23.59 -31.81
N THR A 184 51.23 24.80 -31.25
CA THR A 184 52.10 25.15 -30.11
C THR A 184 51.70 24.36 -28.86
N ILE A 185 50.41 24.23 -28.57
CA ILE A 185 49.88 23.45 -27.46
C ILE A 185 50.29 21.98 -27.59
N VAL A 186 50.16 21.35 -28.77
CA VAL A 186 50.56 19.94 -28.97
C VAL A 186 52.05 19.73 -28.68
N LYS A 187 52.92 20.64 -29.17
CA LYS A 187 54.35 20.56 -28.87
C LYS A 187 54.65 20.76 -27.38
N TYR A 188 53.90 21.64 -26.73
CA TYR A 188 54.09 21.97 -25.32
C TYR A 188 53.55 20.89 -24.37
N GLU A 189 52.41 20.27 -24.70
CA GLU A 189 51.89 19.09 -24.00
C GLU A 189 52.90 17.92 -24.05
N GLU A 190 53.58 17.74 -25.18
CA GLU A 190 54.65 16.74 -25.32
C GLU A 190 55.89 17.05 -24.45
N LEU A 191 56.24 18.34 -24.31
CA LEU A 191 57.28 18.78 -23.38
C LEU A 191 56.89 18.48 -21.92
N ILE A 192 55.65 18.78 -21.51
CA ILE A 192 55.12 18.46 -20.19
C ILE A 192 55.15 16.94 -19.96
N ARG A 193 54.70 16.14 -20.93
CA ARG A 193 54.71 14.67 -20.87
C ARG A 193 56.12 14.13 -20.64
N THR A 194 57.08 14.60 -21.43
CA THR A 194 58.48 14.19 -21.32
C THR A 194 59.07 14.57 -19.95
N ASN A 195 58.78 15.78 -19.47
CA ASN A 195 59.22 16.22 -18.14
C ASN A 195 58.60 15.34 -17.01
N ARG A 196 57.30 15.00 -17.11
CA ARG A 196 56.61 14.11 -16.15
C ARG A 196 57.16 12.69 -16.13
N GLU A 197 57.62 12.16 -17.25
CA GLU A 197 58.25 10.83 -17.33
C GLU A 197 59.59 10.80 -16.60
N ASN A 198 60.29 11.93 -16.57
CA ASN A 198 61.55 12.10 -15.86
C ASN A 198 61.39 12.37 -14.34
N ARG A 199 60.17 12.30 -13.78
CA ARG A 199 59.89 12.62 -12.36
C ARG A 199 60.61 11.77 -11.31
N ILE A 200 61.25 10.67 -11.72
CA ILE A 200 62.01 9.76 -10.85
C ILE A 200 63.50 10.19 -10.81
N GLN A 201 63.95 11.05 -11.73
CA GLN A 201 65.34 11.51 -11.80
C GLN A 201 65.68 12.49 -10.67
N GLU A 202 66.89 12.41 -10.13
CA GLU A 202 67.32 13.20 -8.96
C GLU A 202 67.33 14.73 -9.18
N ASN A 203 67.52 15.19 -10.42
CA ASN A 203 67.55 16.60 -10.79
C ASN A 203 66.17 17.17 -11.15
N TRP A 204 65.11 16.36 -11.04
CA TRP A 204 63.76 16.80 -11.31
C TRP A 204 63.19 17.59 -10.13
N SER A 205 62.47 18.68 -10.43
CA SER A 205 61.78 19.51 -9.44
C SER A 205 60.31 19.61 -9.79
N PHE A 206 59.45 19.41 -8.78
CA PHE A 206 58.01 19.60 -8.95
C PHE A 206 57.65 21.06 -9.27
N ILE A 207 58.42 22.04 -8.78
CA ILE A 207 58.16 23.47 -9.06
C ILE A 207 58.35 23.77 -10.56
N ASP A 208 59.38 23.19 -11.17
CA ASP A 208 59.63 23.37 -12.61
C ASP A 208 58.51 22.74 -13.44
N TYR A 209 58.06 21.53 -13.06
CA TYR A 209 56.91 20.87 -13.67
C TYR A 209 55.60 21.65 -13.48
N PHE A 210 55.38 22.18 -12.26
CA PHE A 210 54.25 23.03 -11.92
C PHE A 210 54.19 24.26 -12.83
N VAL A 211 55.31 24.97 -13.00
CA VAL A 211 55.37 26.15 -13.88
C VAL A 211 55.02 25.77 -15.32
N LEU A 212 55.52 24.64 -15.83
CA LEU A 212 55.20 24.19 -17.18
C LEU A 212 53.70 23.93 -17.35
N GLN A 213 53.10 23.14 -16.45
CA GLN A 213 51.70 22.76 -16.50
C GLN A 213 50.75 23.94 -16.23
N GLU A 214 51.14 24.86 -15.34
CA GLU A 214 50.42 26.10 -15.08
C GLU A 214 50.36 27.01 -16.31
N GLN A 215 51.46 27.15 -17.05
CA GLN A 215 51.44 27.96 -18.27
C GLN A 215 50.46 27.42 -19.32
N LEU A 216 50.30 26.10 -19.41
CA LEU A 216 49.26 25.50 -20.24
C LEU A 216 47.86 25.87 -19.72
N ALA A 217 47.66 25.83 -18.40
CA ALA A 217 46.40 26.25 -17.77
C ALA A 217 46.05 27.72 -18.11
N PHE A 218 47.02 28.63 -18.07
CA PHE A 218 46.82 30.02 -18.48
C PHE A 218 46.42 30.15 -19.95
N VAL A 219 47.04 29.37 -20.85
CA VAL A 219 46.66 29.38 -22.27
C VAL A 219 45.23 28.88 -22.47
N LEU A 220 44.81 27.85 -21.74
CA LEU A 220 43.44 27.33 -21.77
C LEU A 220 42.45 28.36 -21.20
N GLU A 221 42.80 29.06 -20.11
CA GLU A 221 42.03 30.17 -19.55
C GLU A 221 41.88 31.32 -20.57
N MET A 222 42.96 31.70 -21.28
CA MET A 222 42.94 32.71 -22.34
C MET A 222 41.99 32.35 -23.50
N LEU A 223 41.76 31.06 -23.74
CA LEU A 223 40.83 30.55 -24.76
C LEU A 223 39.41 30.31 -24.21
N GLY A 224 39.12 30.74 -22.97
CA GLY A 224 37.84 30.54 -22.30
C GLY A 224 37.55 29.07 -21.94
N GLN A 225 38.58 28.22 -21.89
CA GLN A 225 38.48 26.79 -21.59
C GLN A 225 38.74 26.52 -20.12
N TYR A 226 37.89 27.11 -19.26
CA TYR A 226 38.01 26.99 -17.81
C TYR A 226 37.99 25.53 -17.32
N PRO A 227 37.14 24.62 -17.84
CA PRO A 227 37.16 23.21 -17.40
C PRO A 227 38.49 22.52 -17.70
N GLU A 228 39.09 22.74 -18.88
CA GLU A 228 40.38 22.15 -19.24
C GLU A 228 41.53 22.76 -18.45
N ALA A 229 41.48 24.06 -18.17
CA ALA A 229 42.43 24.73 -17.30
C ALA A 229 42.34 24.19 -15.87
N LEU A 230 41.13 23.93 -15.37
CA LEU A 230 40.89 23.38 -14.04
C LEU A 230 41.51 21.99 -13.89
N VAL A 231 41.39 21.14 -14.92
CA VAL A 231 42.04 19.81 -14.95
C VAL A 231 43.55 19.90 -14.74
N GLN A 232 44.21 20.95 -15.25
CA GLN A 232 45.66 21.12 -15.05
C GLN A 232 46.00 21.33 -13.56
N TYR A 233 45.22 22.13 -12.86
CA TYR A 233 45.40 22.34 -11.41
C TYR A 233 45.00 21.11 -10.60
N ASP A 234 43.94 20.39 -11.00
CA ASP A 234 43.52 19.15 -10.34
C ASP A 234 44.60 18.04 -10.48
N GLU A 235 45.27 17.94 -11.63
CA GLU A 235 46.40 17.03 -11.82
C GLU A 235 47.61 17.41 -10.98
N LEU A 236 47.93 18.70 -10.89
CA LEU A 236 49.03 19.22 -10.05
C LEU A 236 48.77 18.93 -8.57
N ASP A 237 47.55 19.21 -8.09
CA ASP A 237 47.13 18.98 -6.72
C ASP A 237 47.23 17.51 -6.33
N ALA A 238 46.70 16.61 -7.19
CA ALA A 238 46.75 15.17 -6.97
C ALA A 238 48.18 14.60 -7.01
N MET A 239 49.00 15.04 -7.98
CA MET A 239 50.39 14.59 -8.09
C MET A 239 51.21 15.05 -6.89
N PHE A 240 51.02 16.29 -6.44
CA PHE A 240 51.72 16.83 -5.27
C PHE A 240 51.35 16.06 -3.99
N SER A 241 50.05 15.81 -3.76
CA SER A 241 49.61 14.97 -2.62
C SER A 241 50.21 13.57 -2.68
N GLN A 242 50.29 12.96 -3.86
CA GLN A 242 50.91 11.65 -4.04
C GLN A 242 52.39 11.67 -3.63
N PHE A 243 53.16 12.70 -3.99
CA PHE A 243 54.55 12.83 -3.58
C PHE A 243 54.71 12.97 -2.06
N ILE A 244 53.87 13.78 -1.41
CA ILE A 244 53.91 13.93 0.04
C ILE A 244 53.59 12.61 0.74
N LEU A 245 52.52 11.92 0.34
CA LEU A 245 52.13 10.65 0.93
C LEU A 245 53.19 9.55 0.74
N ASN A 246 53.83 9.50 -0.43
CA ASN A 246 54.92 8.57 -0.69
C ASN A 246 56.17 8.87 0.15
N SER A 247 56.41 10.15 0.50
CA SER A 247 57.57 10.54 1.33
C SER A 247 57.50 10.02 2.77
N VAL A 248 56.30 9.60 3.24
CA VAL A 248 56.13 9.00 4.58
C VAL A 248 56.71 7.59 4.65
N PHE A 249 56.66 6.84 3.56
CA PHE A 249 57.06 5.42 3.50
C PHE A 249 58.31 5.15 2.65
N GLY A 250 58.81 6.16 1.91
CA GLY A 250 59.95 6.04 1.00
C GLY A 250 60.94 7.20 1.13
N GLU A 251 61.96 7.24 0.26
CA GLU A 251 62.95 8.31 0.27
C GLU A 251 62.34 9.65 -0.13
N LYS A 252 62.61 10.67 0.68
CA LYS A 252 62.13 12.04 0.46
C LYS A 252 62.89 12.68 -0.71
N GLN A 253 62.15 13.13 -1.72
CA GLN A 253 62.70 13.87 -2.86
C GLN A 253 63.34 15.19 -2.41
N LYS A 254 64.52 15.54 -2.94
CA LYS A 254 65.30 16.72 -2.52
C LYS A 254 64.51 18.02 -2.66
N TRP A 255 63.77 18.19 -3.76
CA TRP A 255 62.96 19.38 -4.00
C TRP A 255 61.83 19.56 -2.98
N LEU A 256 61.38 18.51 -2.27
CA LEU A 256 60.31 18.61 -1.29
C LEU A 256 60.74 19.40 -0.04
N GLN A 257 62.05 19.54 0.20
CA GLN A 257 62.61 20.33 1.30
C GLN A 257 62.23 21.81 1.24
N ILE A 258 61.84 22.31 0.06
CA ILE A 258 61.32 23.67 -0.11
C ILE A 258 60.13 23.94 0.84
N PHE A 259 59.33 22.91 1.13
CA PHE A 259 58.11 23.01 1.92
C PHE A 259 58.29 22.69 3.42
N ASP A 260 59.52 22.42 3.89
CA ASP A 260 59.82 22.06 5.29
C ASP A 260 59.85 23.26 6.25
N GLN A 261 59.44 24.43 5.78
CA GLN A 261 59.44 25.65 6.58
C GLN A 261 58.33 25.63 7.66
N PRO A 262 58.59 26.18 8.86
CA PRO A 262 57.58 26.28 9.92
C PRO A 262 56.44 27.23 9.51
N LEU A 263 55.21 26.91 9.93
CA LEU A 263 54.00 27.64 9.53
C LEU A 263 53.65 28.75 10.52
N TYR A 264 54.49 29.78 10.60
CA TYR A 264 54.22 30.96 11.45
C TYR A 264 53.29 31.99 10.78
N ALA A 265 53.18 31.95 9.45
CA ALA A 265 52.22 32.71 8.67
C ALA A 265 51.18 31.76 8.07
N PHE A 266 49.90 32.00 8.35
CA PHE A 266 48.79 31.12 7.99
C PHE A 266 47.59 31.90 7.48
N HIS A 267 47.87 32.79 6.52
CA HIS A 267 46.85 33.51 5.79
C HIS A 267 45.85 32.53 5.17
N GLY A 268 44.56 32.75 5.38
CA GLY A 268 43.53 32.04 4.62
C GLY A 268 43.55 32.41 3.15
N ILE A 269 42.78 31.65 2.35
CA ILE A 269 42.65 31.89 0.92
C ILE A 269 42.16 33.31 0.61
N SER A 270 42.62 33.87 -0.50
CA SER A 270 42.21 35.19 -0.99
C SER A 270 42.09 35.18 -2.51
N LEU A 271 40.90 35.49 -3.01
CA LEU A 271 40.67 35.63 -4.46
C LEU A 271 41.17 36.99 -5.02
N ASN A 272 42.04 37.67 -4.29
CA ASN A 272 42.65 38.92 -4.73
C ASN A 272 43.79 38.64 -5.73
N PRO A 273 43.69 39.09 -7.00
CA PRO A 273 44.71 38.79 -8.01
C PRO A 273 46.11 39.28 -7.67
N ALA A 274 46.25 40.38 -6.92
CA ALA A 274 47.56 40.91 -6.54
C ALA A 274 48.29 39.99 -5.55
N LYS A 275 47.56 39.51 -4.53
CA LYS A 275 48.11 38.57 -3.53
C LYS A 275 48.42 37.21 -4.16
N MET A 276 47.57 36.72 -5.06
CA MET A 276 47.85 35.49 -5.81
C MET A 276 49.13 35.62 -6.65
N ASN A 277 49.36 36.76 -7.29
CA ASN A 277 50.57 36.99 -8.06
C ASN A 277 51.82 37.04 -7.16
N GLU A 278 51.74 37.68 -6.00
CA GLU A 278 52.82 37.67 -5.00
C GLU A 278 53.15 36.24 -4.55
N THR A 279 52.14 35.43 -4.23
CA THR A 279 52.34 34.01 -3.88
C THR A 279 52.97 33.25 -5.05
N ARG A 280 52.55 33.51 -6.28
CA ARG A 280 53.14 32.89 -7.47
C ARG A 280 54.63 33.23 -7.64
N GLU A 281 55.02 34.48 -7.37
CA GLU A 281 56.43 34.89 -7.39
C GLU A 281 57.25 34.15 -6.33
N LYS A 282 56.69 33.95 -5.12
CA LYS A 282 57.31 33.12 -4.08
C LYS A 282 57.47 31.66 -4.50
N ILE A 283 56.48 31.08 -5.18
CA ILE A 283 56.54 29.70 -5.70
C ILE A 283 57.71 29.56 -6.68
N ILE A 284 57.83 30.49 -7.66
CA ILE A 284 58.92 30.47 -8.65
C ILE A 284 60.28 30.69 -7.99
N ALA A 285 60.35 31.57 -6.98
CA ALA A 285 61.57 31.81 -6.22
C ALA A 285 61.92 30.68 -5.23
N CYS A 286 61.13 29.60 -5.18
CA CYS A 286 61.30 28.48 -4.23
C CYS A 286 61.32 28.92 -2.76
N ASN A 287 60.58 29.97 -2.41
CA ASN A 287 60.47 30.51 -1.05
C ASN A 287 59.00 30.58 -0.61
N VAL A 288 58.32 29.43 -0.68
CA VAL A 288 56.89 29.29 -0.39
C VAL A 288 56.68 28.23 0.67
N THR A 289 55.75 28.47 1.59
CA THR A 289 55.33 27.45 2.56
C THR A 289 54.37 26.44 1.94
N LEU A 290 54.23 25.25 2.53
CA LEU A 290 53.23 24.27 2.08
C LEU A 290 51.82 24.88 2.01
N LEU A 291 51.48 25.67 3.03
CA LEU A 291 50.15 26.27 3.19
C LEU A 291 49.86 27.32 2.11
N GLU A 292 50.84 28.18 1.79
CA GLU A 292 50.72 29.15 0.69
C GLU A 292 50.60 28.46 -0.67
N PHE A 293 51.39 27.41 -0.92
CA PHE A 293 51.32 26.68 -2.20
C PHE A 293 49.97 25.97 -2.39
N ARG A 294 49.49 25.28 -1.36
CA ARG A 294 48.17 24.63 -1.37
C ARG A 294 47.04 25.65 -1.53
N SER A 295 47.12 26.76 -0.79
CA SER A 295 46.15 27.85 -0.92
C SER A 295 46.14 28.42 -2.32
N TYR A 296 47.31 28.61 -2.96
CA TYR A 296 47.42 29.09 -4.33
C TYR A 296 46.73 28.15 -5.34
N LEU A 297 46.96 26.84 -5.26
CA LEU A 297 46.29 25.86 -6.14
C LEU A 297 44.77 25.95 -6.00
N PHE A 298 44.28 25.97 -4.75
CA PHE A 298 42.85 26.07 -4.49
C PHE A 298 42.26 27.41 -4.94
N GLU A 299 42.94 28.54 -4.72
CA GLU A 299 42.53 29.86 -5.19
C GLU A 299 42.41 29.90 -6.72
N ARG A 300 43.34 29.26 -7.45
CA ARG A 300 43.27 29.12 -8.91
C ARG A 300 42.10 28.26 -9.35
N GLN A 301 41.84 27.14 -8.68
CA GLN A 301 40.63 26.33 -8.92
C GLN A 301 39.36 27.15 -8.65
N CYS A 302 39.29 27.92 -7.57
CA CYS A 302 38.17 28.81 -7.26
C CYS A 302 37.92 29.82 -8.37
N MET A 303 38.98 30.50 -8.84
CA MET A 303 38.88 31.49 -9.92
C MET A 303 38.35 30.90 -11.23
N LEU A 304 38.79 29.67 -11.57
CA LEU A 304 38.33 28.98 -12.78
C LEU A 304 36.89 28.48 -12.65
N LEU A 305 36.49 28.02 -11.47
CA LEU A 305 35.11 27.60 -11.18
C LEU A 305 34.14 28.79 -11.16
N ASP A 306 34.55 29.93 -10.60
CA ASP A 306 33.80 31.19 -10.65
C ASP A 306 33.62 31.65 -12.10
N ALA A 307 34.69 31.65 -12.90
CA ALA A 307 34.63 31.98 -14.33
C ALA A 307 33.79 30.98 -15.16
N ALA A 308 33.65 29.74 -14.69
CA ALA A 308 32.80 28.71 -15.30
C ALA A 308 31.34 28.72 -14.80
N ASP A 309 30.95 29.70 -13.98
CA ASP A 309 29.62 29.83 -13.36
C ASP A 309 29.23 28.61 -12.51
N LYS A 310 30.20 28.06 -11.76
CA LYS A 310 30.05 26.85 -10.92
C LYS A 310 30.49 27.08 -9.46
N PRO A 311 29.97 28.10 -8.77
CA PRO A 311 30.40 28.44 -7.41
C PRO A 311 30.07 27.36 -6.36
N TRP A 312 29.07 26.49 -6.58
CA TRP A 312 28.78 25.39 -5.65
C TRP A 312 29.88 24.32 -5.63
N GLU A 313 30.61 24.13 -6.74
CA GLU A 313 31.74 23.18 -6.79
C GLU A 313 32.92 23.69 -5.94
N ILE A 314 33.02 25.00 -5.73
CA ILE A 314 34.01 25.59 -4.81
C ILE A 314 33.70 25.18 -3.37
N ALA A 315 32.43 25.31 -2.96
CA ALA A 315 31.97 24.85 -1.65
C ALA A 315 32.15 23.32 -1.49
N GLU A 316 31.85 22.54 -2.53
CA GLU A 316 32.05 21.09 -2.51
C GLU A 316 33.52 20.69 -2.29
N ARG A 317 34.46 21.42 -2.91
CA ARG A 317 35.90 21.11 -2.86
C ARG A 317 36.61 21.62 -1.60
N LEU A 318 36.04 22.57 -0.84
CA LEU A 318 36.71 23.18 0.31
C LEU A 318 37.08 22.15 1.39
N LEU A 319 36.14 21.34 1.87
CA LEU A 319 36.43 20.41 2.98
C LEU A 319 37.49 19.35 2.60
N PRO A 320 37.43 18.70 1.41
CA PRO A 320 38.52 17.84 0.94
C PRO A 320 39.87 18.55 0.89
N PHE A 321 39.92 19.80 0.40
CA PHE A 321 41.13 20.61 0.36
C PHE A 321 41.71 20.87 1.75
N LEU A 322 40.89 21.33 2.70
CA LEU A 322 41.34 21.61 4.07
C LEU A 322 41.89 20.34 4.72
N PHE A 323 41.13 19.24 4.67
CA PHE A 323 41.51 18.01 5.37
C PHE A 323 42.70 17.29 4.74
N SER A 324 42.87 17.34 3.41
CA SER A 324 44.07 16.82 2.75
C SER A 324 45.31 17.62 3.14
N THR A 325 45.22 18.95 3.12
CA THR A 325 46.31 19.84 3.53
C THR A 325 46.73 19.60 4.99
N LEU A 326 45.78 19.43 5.91
CA LEU A 326 46.10 19.11 7.31
C LEU A 326 46.85 17.77 7.46
N ARG A 327 46.43 16.73 6.72
CA ARG A 327 47.12 15.44 6.73
C ARG A 327 48.53 15.52 6.16
N GLU A 328 48.75 16.40 5.20
CA GLU A 328 50.05 16.61 4.58
C GLU A 328 51.02 17.40 5.47
N ILE A 329 50.51 18.40 6.19
CA ILE A 329 51.23 19.08 7.26
C ILE A 329 51.69 18.07 8.31
N GLU A 330 50.79 17.16 8.72
CA GLU A 330 51.11 16.08 9.67
C GLU A 330 52.12 15.07 9.09
N ALA A 331 51.97 14.68 7.82
CA ALA A 331 52.88 13.77 7.13
C ALA A 331 54.31 14.31 7.04
N LEU A 332 54.46 15.62 6.78
CA LEU A 332 55.74 16.31 6.73
C LEU A 332 56.26 16.75 8.10
N LYS A 333 55.47 16.58 9.17
CA LYS A 333 55.80 16.95 10.55
C LYS A 333 56.20 18.42 10.68
N LEU A 334 55.48 19.31 9.99
CA LEU A 334 55.77 20.75 10.04
C LEU A 334 55.41 21.33 11.41
N GLU A 335 56.23 22.26 11.89
CA GLU A 335 55.95 22.99 13.12
C GLU A 335 54.82 23.99 12.90
N THR A 336 53.77 23.92 13.72
CA THR A 336 52.61 24.81 13.66
C THR A 336 52.27 25.38 15.03
N PRO A 337 52.10 26.70 15.19
CA PRO A 337 51.62 27.30 16.43
C PRO A 337 50.23 26.75 16.82
N GLN A 338 49.99 26.58 18.11
CA GLN A 338 48.70 26.09 18.59
C GLN A 338 47.57 27.05 18.17
N GLY A 339 46.54 26.55 17.50
CA GLY A 339 45.42 27.35 16.97
C GLY A 339 45.63 27.92 15.57
N ALA A 340 46.85 27.89 15.02
CA ALA A 340 47.14 28.43 13.68
C ALA A 340 46.28 27.78 12.58
N LEU A 341 46.20 26.45 12.56
CA LEU A 341 45.42 25.70 11.57
C LEU A 341 43.92 25.93 11.72
N ALA A 342 43.43 26.10 12.96
CA ALA A 342 42.02 26.43 13.19
C ALA A 342 41.67 27.85 12.68
N CYS A 343 42.57 28.82 12.81
CA CYS A 343 42.43 30.14 12.20
C CYS A 343 42.39 30.03 10.67
N TRP A 344 43.34 29.29 10.08
CA TRP A 344 43.40 29.10 8.63
C TRP A 344 42.13 28.44 8.07
N GLU A 345 41.68 27.32 8.65
CA GLU A 345 40.45 26.63 8.26
C GLU A 345 39.23 27.55 8.38
N PHE A 346 39.14 28.34 9.46
CA PHE A 346 38.04 29.28 9.67
C PHE A 346 38.01 30.37 8.60
N VAL A 347 39.14 31.02 8.33
CA VAL A 347 39.22 32.10 7.32
C VAL A 347 38.88 31.54 5.94
N CYS A 348 39.40 30.36 5.58
CA CYS A 348 39.06 29.71 4.31
C CYS A 348 37.58 29.37 4.19
N ALA A 349 36.97 28.84 5.25
CA ALA A 349 35.54 28.56 5.32
C ALA A 349 34.71 29.82 5.08
N LEU A 350 35.04 30.92 5.77
CA LEU A 350 34.26 32.15 5.68
C LEU A 350 34.42 32.86 4.32
N GLU A 351 35.60 32.80 3.69
CA GLU A 351 35.79 33.32 2.33
C GLU A 351 34.95 32.57 1.28
N VAL A 352 34.93 31.23 1.32
CA VAL A 352 34.08 30.43 0.42
C VAL A 352 32.59 30.68 0.69
N LEU A 353 32.17 30.79 1.96
CA LEU A 353 30.79 31.10 2.31
C LEU A 353 30.38 32.49 1.81
N ASN A 354 31.27 33.48 1.90
CA ASN A 354 31.04 34.82 1.35
C ASN A 354 30.91 34.82 -0.17
N LEU A 355 31.61 33.92 -0.88
CA LEU A 355 31.43 33.71 -2.31
C LEU A 355 30.07 33.08 -2.63
N CYS A 356 29.68 32.05 -1.88
CA CYS A 356 28.37 31.39 -2.02
C CYS A 356 27.19 32.35 -1.83
N ASP A 357 27.32 33.32 -0.91
CA ASP A 357 26.30 34.35 -0.68
C ASP A 357 26.09 35.29 -1.87
N LYS A 358 27.03 35.39 -2.82
CA LYS A 358 26.85 36.21 -4.03
C LYS A 358 25.93 35.54 -5.07
N VAL A 359 25.60 34.26 -4.87
CA VAL A 359 24.88 33.38 -5.81
C VAL A 359 23.37 33.30 -5.49
N LEU A 360 22.90 34.11 -4.54
CA LEU A 360 21.56 34.11 -3.93
C LEU A 360 20.38 34.37 -4.89
N GLU A 361 20.62 34.67 -6.17
CA GLU A 361 19.58 34.89 -7.20
C GLU A 361 19.57 33.81 -8.30
N SER A 362 20.37 32.75 -8.17
CA SER A 362 20.53 31.70 -9.20
C SER A 362 19.59 30.50 -9.02
N LYS A 363 19.43 29.67 -10.07
CA LYS A 363 18.69 28.40 -9.99
C LYS A 363 19.39 27.33 -9.14
N ASP A 364 20.65 27.53 -8.76
CA ASP A 364 21.50 26.55 -8.08
C ASP A 364 21.64 26.77 -6.57
N ILE A 365 20.82 27.65 -5.97
CA ILE A 365 20.81 27.97 -4.53
C ILE A 365 20.75 26.72 -3.65
N TYR A 366 19.97 25.71 -4.04
CA TYR A 366 19.87 24.45 -3.30
C TYR A 366 21.20 23.68 -3.26
N LYS A 367 21.90 23.56 -4.41
CA LYS A 367 23.22 22.90 -4.49
C LYS A 367 24.25 23.67 -3.67
N CYS A 368 24.24 24.99 -3.77
CA CYS A 368 25.13 25.84 -3.00
C CYS A 368 24.89 25.67 -1.48
N SER A 369 23.62 25.62 -1.06
CA SER A 369 23.23 25.36 0.35
C SER A 369 23.65 23.97 0.83
N GLN A 370 23.63 22.98 -0.06
CA GLN A 370 23.99 21.60 0.28
C GLN A 370 25.45 21.47 0.70
N PHE A 371 26.34 22.19 0.02
CA PHE A 371 27.77 22.17 0.29
C PHE A 371 28.19 23.24 1.31
N SER A 372 27.46 24.35 1.45
CA SER A 372 27.75 25.37 2.46
C SER A 372 27.36 24.97 3.88
N ALA A 373 26.33 24.12 4.07
CA ALA A 373 25.90 23.72 5.42
C ALA A 373 27.00 23.03 6.27
N PRO A 374 27.78 22.06 5.74
CA PRO A 374 28.97 21.53 6.42
C PRO A 374 30.05 22.58 6.70
N ILE A 375 30.23 23.56 5.81
CA ILE A 375 31.24 24.63 5.96
C ILE A 375 30.87 25.57 7.11
N TRP A 376 29.59 25.95 7.23
CA TRP A 376 29.09 26.71 8.38
C TRP A 376 29.36 25.98 9.69
N ASN A 377 29.13 24.67 9.73
CA ASN A 377 29.43 23.88 10.93
C ASN A 377 30.93 23.83 11.23
N LEU A 378 31.79 23.65 10.22
CA LEU A 378 33.24 23.70 10.38
C LEU A 378 33.68 25.05 10.97
N ALA A 379 33.23 26.17 10.39
CA ALA A 379 33.58 27.51 10.88
C ALA A 379 33.16 27.68 12.34
N LYS A 380 31.95 27.24 12.70
CA LYS A 380 31.45 27.24 14.07
C LYS A 380 32.29 26.39 15.03
N GLU A 381 32.68 25.17 14.62
CA GLU A 381 33.53 24.27 15.43
C GLU A 381 34.94 24.84 15.64
N LYS A 382 35.56 25.39 14.59
CA LYS A 382 36.89 25.99 14.67
C LYS A 382 36.89 27.26 15.50
N LEU A 383 35.85 28.10 15.36
CA LEU A 383 35.66 29.24 16.24
C LEU A 383 35.55 28.80 17.70
N TYR A 384 34.73 27.80 18.02
CA TYR A 384 34.61 27.28 19.39
C TYR A 384 35.95 26.78 19.96
N ALA A 385 36.72 26.03 19.18
CA ALA A 385 38.03 25.55 19.57
C ALA A 385 39.00 26.71 19.88
N LEU A 386 39.03 27.73 19.03
CA LEU A 386 39.81 28.94 19.27
C LEU A 386 39.32 29.71 20.50
N GLY A 387 38.01 29.82 20.69
CA GLY A 387 37.42 30.46 21.87
C GLY A 387 37.81 29.77 23.17
N LYS A 388 37.84 28.43 23.18
CA LYS A 388 38.34 27.65 24.32
C LYS A 388 39.82 27.93 24.59
N GLN A 389 40.64 27.93 23.54
CA GLN A 389 42.08 28.18 23.68
C GLN A 389 42.38 29.58 24.19
N CYS A 390 41.67 30.59 23.69
CA CYS A 390 41.84 32.00 24.05
C CYS A 390 41.09 32.41 25.33
N GLY A 391 40.39 31.50 26.02
CA GLY A 391 39.65 31.82 27.25
C GLY A 391 38.41 32.69 27.05
N LEU A 392 37.82 32.63 25.84
CA LEU A 392 36.69 33.48 25.41
C LEU A 392 35.32 32.83 25.64
N LEU A 393 35.27 31.57 26.11
CA LEU A 393 34.01 30.89 26.41
C LEU A 393 33.21 31.63 27.51
N PRO A 394 31.87 31.49 27.52
CA PRO A 394 31.02 32.08 28.55
C PRO A 394 31.47 31.71 29.97
N GLY A 395 31.54 32.71 30.86
CA GLY A 395 31.94 32.51 32.27
C GLY A 395 33.46 32.48 32.52
N PHE A 396 34.29 32.58 31.49
CA PHE A 396 35.74 32.64 31.61
C PHE A 396 36.26 34.06 31.36
N VAL A 397 37.37 34.41 32.04
CA VAL A 397 38.13 35.64 31.80
C VAL A 397 39.49 35.23 31.22
N PRO A 398 39.89 35.77 30.04
CA PRO A 398 41.18 35.44 29.44
C PRO A 398 42.35 35.73 30.38
N THR A 399 43.24 34.75 30.53
CA THR A 399 44.52 34.92 31.24
C THR A 399 45.52 35.72 30.40
N SER A 400 46.59 36.23 31.01
CA SER A 400 47.64 36.97 30.27
C SER A 400 48.27 36.13 29.16
N GLU A 401 48.48 34.82 29.38
CA GLU A 401 49.02 33.90 28.38
C GLU A 401 48.06 33.72 27.19
N GLN A 402 46.77 33.64 27.46
CA GLN A 402 45.74 33.55 26.43
C GLN A 402 45.61 34.85 25.62
N LEU A 403 45.78 36.02 26.24
CA LEU A 403 45.85 37.29 25.52
C LEU A 403 47.07 37.37 24.60
N HIS A 404 48.24 36.91 25.06
CA HIS A 404 49.42 36.77 24.20
C HIS A 404 49.16 35.81 23.04
N THR A 405 48.45 34.70 23.29
CA THR A 405 48.03 33.75 22.23
C THR A 405 47.17 34.45 21.18
N VAL A 406 46.19 35.27 21.57
CA VAL A 406 45.36 36.05 20.63
C VAL A 406 46.21 36.99 19.78
N VAL A 407 47.21 37.66 20.35
CA VAL A 407 48.12 38.55 19.61
C VAL A 407 48.96 37.75 18.60
N HIS A 408 49.53 36.62 19.01
CA HIS A 408 50.30 35.75 18.10
C HIS A 408 49.43 35.21 16.95
N LEU A 409 48.21 34.76 17.25
CA LEU A 409 47.28 34.28 16.23
C LEU A 409 46.87 35.39 15.27
N SER A 410 46.63 36.60 15.79
CA SER A 410 46.25 37.77 14.98
C SER A 410 47.38 38.20 14.04
N ALA A 411 48.64 38.13 14.50
CA ALA A 411 49.80 38.41 13.67
C ALA A 411 50.01 37.36 12.57
N GLY A 412 49.86 36.07 12.90
CA GLY A 412 50.06 34.97 11.94
C GLY A 412 49.00 34.88 10.83
N MET A 413 47.78 35.39 11.05
CA MET A 413 46.75 35.50 10.01
C MET A 413 47.03 36.61 8.97
N GLY A 414 47.92 37.55 9.30
CA GLY A 414 48.21 38.75 8.49
C GLY A 414 47.05 39.74 8.42
N ASP A 415 47.22 40.80 7.63
CA ASP A 415 46.23 41.87 7.46
C ASP A 415 45.39 41.72 6.17
N SER A 416 44.18 42.27 6.18
CA SER A 416 43.31 42.30 5.02
C SER A 416 43.79 43.37 4.02
N VAL A 417 43.88 43.01 2.75
CA VAL A 417 44.23 43.95 1.68
C VAL A 417 42.93 44.59 1.16
N PRO A 418 42.81 45.92 1.08
CA PRO A 418 41.60 46.57 0.60
C PRO A 418 41.29 46.21 -0.87
N ASP A 419 40.03 45.84 -1.13
CA ASP A 419 39.50 45.49 -2.45
C ASP A 419 39.58 46.69 -3.41
N THR A 420 40.65 46.77 -4.20
CA THR A 420 40.81 47.78 -5.27
C THR A 420 40.25 47.31 -6.62
N VAL A 421 39.81 46.05 -6.73
CA VAL A 421 39.54 45.38 -8.03
C VAL A 421 38.04 45.27 -8.39
N ALA A 422 37.13 45.59 -7.47
CA ALA A 422 35.68 45.55 -7.75
C ALA A 422 35.23 46.56 -8.84
N THR A 423 36.06 47.53 -9.21
CA THR A 423 35.78 48.53 -10.24
C THR A 423 36.12 48.09 -11.67
N ALA A 424 36.80 46.96 -11.89
CA ALA A 424 37.28 46.57 -13.23
C ALA A 424 36.37 45.60 -14.01
N ARG A 425 35.39 44.95 -13.37
CA ARG A 425 34.47 44.00 -14.05
C ARG A 425 33.18 44.67 -14.61
N ASN A 426 32.98 45.97 -14.41
CA ASN A 426 31.81 46.73 -14.92
C ASN A 426 32.19 47.67 -16.08
N LEU A 427 32.75 47.15 -17.15
CA LEU A 427 32.91 47.89 -18.42
C LEU A 427 32.28 47.08 -19.56
N GLU A 428 30.99 46.82 -19.46
CA GLU A 428 30.13 46.65 -20.63
C GLU A 428 29.25 47.91 -20.74
N PRO A 429 29.08 48.51 -21.94
CA PRO A 429 28.24 49.68 -22.10
C PRO A 429 26.76 49.29 -21.96
N GLU A 430 26.14 49.67 -20.84
CA GLU A 430 24.71 49.53 -20.61
C GLU A 430 23.89 50.31 -21.65
N ILE A 431 23.23 49.58 -22.56
CA ILE A 431 22.05 50.05 -23.27
C ILE A 431 20.94 49.03 -22.99
N GLY A 432 20.01 49.34 -22.10
CA GLY A 432 18.74 48.60 -22.00
C GLY A 432 18.19 48.38 -20.60
N ASP A 433 17.20 49.22 -20.27
CA ASP A 433 16.01 48.93 -19.47
C ASP A 433 16.08 48.87 -17.93
N ARG A 434 15.70 50.00 -17.31
CA ARG A 434 15.45 50.13 -15.88
C ARG A 434 14.06 49.59 -15.53
N THR A 435 13.97 48.37 -15.02
CA THR A 435 12.80 47.94 -14.24
C THR A 435 13.20 47.20 -12.94
N LYS A 436 13.13 47.96 -11.84
CA LYS A 436 12.74 47.58 -10.47
C LYS A 436 13.20 46.20 -9.92
N SER A 437 14.25 46.19 -9.11
CA SER A 437 14.41 45.20 -8.03
C SER A 437 14.07 45.83 -6.66
N GLY A 438 13.18 45.16 -5.93
CA GLY A 438 12.61 45.61 -4.66
C GLY A 438 13.45 45.20 -3.45
N HIS A 439 13.61 46.16 -2.55
CA HIS A 439 13.65 46.05 -1.08
C HIS A 439 14.57 45.01 -0.41
N SER A 440 15.71 45.50 0.08
CA SER A 440 16.17 45.25 1.47
C SER A 440 17.01 46.44 1.95
N PRO A 441 16.72 47.07 3.10
CA PRO A 441 17.48 48.21 3.58
C PRO A 441 18.77 47.77 4.28
N ALA A 442 19.89 48.41 3.93
CA ALA A 442 21.16 48.47 4.69
C ALA A 442 21.94 47.15 4.91
N ARG A 443 22.56 46.58 3.87
CA ARG A 443 23.77 45.76 4.07
C ARG A 443 24.98 46.68 4.22
N LYS A 444 25.52 46.80 5.44
CA LYS A 444 26.87 47.36 5.67
C LYS A 444 27.88 46.56 4.83
N PRO A 445 29.00 47.16 4.39
CA PRO A 445 30.07 46.41 3.72
C PRO A 445 30.49 45.24 4.63
N LYS A 446 30.47 44.01 4.10
CA LYS A 446 30.92 42.84 4.83
C LYS A 446 32.41 43.01 5.17
N LYS A 447 32.76 42.85 6.45
CA LYS A 447 34.17 42.79 6.89
C LYS A 447 34.85 41.57 6.25
N SER A 448 36.16 41.62 6.03
CA SER A 448 36.91 40.47 5.51
C SER A 448 36.82 39.27 6.46
N ALA A 449 37.03 38.04 5.97
CA ALA A 449 36.99 36.87 6.85
C ALA A 449 38.03 36.95 7.99
N THR A 450 39.22 37.48 7.66
CA THR A 450 40.32 37.68 8.62
C THR A 450 39.95 38.69 9.70
N ASP A 451 39.40 39.85 9.32
CA ASP A 451 39.01 40.89 10.29
C ASP A 451 37.85 40.41 11.18
N THR A 452 36.94 39.62 10.61
CA THR A 452 35.84 39.00 11.35
C THR A 452 36.36 38.09 12.46
N LEU A 453 37.36 37.25 12.17
CA LEU A 453 37.96 36.38 13.17
C LEU A 453 38.78 37.18 14.20
N LYS A 454 39.58 38.15 13.77
CA LYS A 454 40.34 39.02 14.70
C LYS A 454 39.43 39.74 15.69
N GLU A 455 38.31 40.29 15.23
CA GLU A 455 37.30 40.92 16.09
C GLU A 455 36.70 39.93 17.09
N ALA A 456 36.35 38.73 16.63
CA ALA A 456 35.81 37.69 17.50
C ALA A 456 36.81 37.24 18.58
N LEU A 457 38.10 37.12 18.25
CA LEU A 457 39.14 36.78 19.21
C LEU A 457 39.48 37.93 20.18
N GLY A 458 39.10 39.16 19.84
CA GLY A 458 39.40 40.35 20.64
C GLY A 458 38.54 40.52 21.90
N SER A 459 37.37 39.87 21.99
CA SER A 459 36.53 39.95 23.20
C SER A 459 35.54 38.78 23.33
N ASN A 460 35.20 38.41 24.57
CA ASN A 460 34.17 37.39 24.85
C ASN A 460 32.81 37.73 24.21
N GLN A 461 32.44 39.02 24.13
CA GLN A 461 31.18 39.45 23.54
C GLN A 461 31.16 39.26 22.02
N ALA A 462 32.23 39.67 21.32
CA ALA A 462 32.33 39.49 19.88
C ALA A 462 32.39 37.99 19.50
N PHE A 463 33.17 37.20 20.25
CA PHE A 463 33.19 35.74 20.13
C PHE A 463 31.80 35.13 20.25
N THR A 464 31.09 35.45 21.34
CA THR A 464 29.76 34.90 21.64
C THR A 464 28.78 35.24 20.53
N LYS A 465 28.77 36.50 20.07
CA LYS A 465 27.90 36.95 18.98
C LYS A 465 28.16 36.15 17.70
N LEU A 466 29.41 36.03 17.27
CA LEU A 466 29.75 35.33 16.04
C LEU A 466 29.45 33.83 16.14
N TYR A 467 29.75 33.18 17.27
CA TYR A 467 29.45 31.76 17.47
C TYR A 467 27.95 31.45 17.38
N LEU A 468 27.10 32.30 17.97
CA LEU A 468 25.64 32.18 17.87
C LEU A 468 25.17 32.36 16.42
N GLU A 469 25.65 33.40 15.73
CA GLU A 469 25.31 33.67 14.33
C GLU A 469 25.68 32.51 13.40
N LEU A 470 26.90 31.97 13.51
CA LEU A 470 27.34 30.82 12.71
C LEU A 470 26.53 29.55 13.03
N SER A 471 26.16 29.34 14.30
CA SER A 471 25.33 28.20 14.71
C SER A 471 23.93 28.29 14.12
N GLU A 472 23.31 29.47 14.12
CA GLU A 472 21.99 29.70 13.51
C GLU A 472 22.03 29.52 11.99
N LEU A 473 23.06 30.04 11.32
CA LEU A 473 23.28 29.85 9.88
C LEU A 473 23.49 28.36 9.54
N ALA A 474 24.28 27.62 10.33
CA ALA A 474 24.45 26.18 10.16
C ALA A 474 23.12 25.42 10.31
N ILE A 475 22.36 25.68 11.39
CA ILE A 475 21.07 25.03 11.65
C ILE A 475 20.06 25.33 10.54
N SER A 476 19.92 26.59 10.15
CA SER A 476 18.98 27.03 9.12
C SER A 476 19.33 26.44 7.76
N THR A 477 20.61 26.44 7.38
CA THR A 477 21.07 25.85 6.11
C THR A 477 20.88 24.33 6.10
N TYR A 478 21.19 23.62 7.19
CA TYR A 478 20.92 22.18 7.30
C TYR A 478 19.43 21.84 7.23
N LYS A 479 18.57 22.65 7.86
CA LYS A 479 17.10 22.52 7.75
C LYS A 479 16.63 22.76 6.31
N HIS A 480 17.16 23.78 5.63
CA HIS A 480 16.83 24.09 4.23
C HIS A 480 17.14 22.91 3.30
N VAL A 481 18.28 22.23 3.51
CA VAL A 481 18.68 21.05 2.71
C VAL A 481 18.16 19.72 3.28
N SER A 482 17.18 19.76 4.18
CA SER A 482 16.52 18.59 4.78
C SER A 482 17.45 17.62 5.52
N ARG A 483 18.59 18.10 6.04
CA ARG A 483 19.52 17.34 6.89
C ARG A 483 19.25 17.60 8.36
N LEU A 484 18.09 17.17 8.84
CA LEU A 484 17.59 17.50 10.19
C LEU A 484 18.48 16.98 11.31
N ARG A 485 19.03 15.77 11.21
CA ARG A 485 19.94 15.21 12.22
C ARG A 485 21.17 16.11 12.44
N SER A 486 21.81 16.58 11.37
CA SER A 486 22.92 17.53 11.46
C SER A 486 22.47 18.84 12.10
N ALA A 487 21.30 19.38 11.73
CA ALA A 487 20.75 20.55 12.38
C ALA A 487 20.48 20.33 13.89
N ARG A 488 20.03 19.15 14.31
CA ARG A 488 19.82 18.81 15.72
C ARG A 488 21.11 18.68 16.49
N LEU A 489 22.17 18.13 15.89
CA LEU A 489 23.50 18.07 16.51
C LEU A 489 24.10 19.47 16.72
N VAL A 490 24.00 20.36 15.73
CA VAL A 490 24.40 21.76 15.93
C VAL A 490 23.54 22.42 17.02
N GLY A 491 22.25 22.09 17.05
CA GLY A 491 21.34 22.51 18.12
C GLY A 491 21.75 22.02 19.50
N LEU A 492 22.23 20.78 19.63
CA LEU A 492 22.74 20.22 20.89
C LEU A 492 23.94 21.04 21.40
N ASP A 493 24.91 21.33 20.53
CA ASP A 493 26.06 22.18 20.89
C ASP A 493 25.64 23.58 21.32
N LEU A 494 24.63 24.14 20.63
CA LEU A 494 24.07 25.45 20.96
C LEU A 494 23.30 25.43 22.29
N GLY A 495 22.57 24.34 22.57
CA GLY A 495 21.92 24.11 23.86
C GLY A 495 22.93 24.06 25.00
N ASN A 496 24.01 23.28 24.84
CA ASN A 496 25.12 23.24 25.79
C ASN A 496 25.77 24.61 25.98
N PHE A 497 25.93 25.39 24.91
CA PHE A 497 26.45 26.75 24.99
C PHE A 497 25.51 27.69 25.77
N TYR A 498 24.19 27.61 25.57
CA TYR A 498 23.23 28.39 26.36
C TYR A 498 23.23 28.01 27.85
N ILE A 499 23.51 26.74 28.19
CA ILE A 499 23.70 26.34 29.59
C ILE A 499 24.92 27.02 30.20
N THR A 500 26.03 27.15 29.46
CA THR A 500 27.20 27.91 29.93
C THR A 500 26.93 29.42 30.03
N LEU A 501 26.01 29.98 29.24
CA LEU A 501 25.54 31.36 29.36
C LEU A 501 24.54 31.58 30.51
N ASN A 502 24.17 30.52 31.25
CA ASN A 502 23.13 30.54 32.27
C ASN A 502 21.74 30.95 31.72
N GLU A 503 21.42 30.53 30.49
CA GLU A 503 20.13 30.75 29.83
C GLU A 503 19.40 29.42 29.54
N PRO A 504 19.01 28.64 30.57
CA PRO A 504 18.42 27.30 30.40
C PRO A 504 17.14 27.31 29.55
N GLN A 505 16.36 28.41 29.58
CA GLN A 505 15.14 28.59 28.79
C GLN A 505 15.37 28.48 27.27
N LYS A 506 16.53 28.91 26.77
CA LYS A 506 16.87 28.79 25.34
C LYS A 506 17.37 27.37 25.03
N ALA A 507 18.10 26.74 25.95
CA ALA A 507 18.63 25.39 25.78
C ALA A 507 17.55 24.30 25.71
N VAL A 508 16.47 24.42 26.50
CA VAL A 508 15.37 23.43 26.56
C VAL A 508 14.78 23.14 25.18
N ASN A 509 14.61 24.16 24.33
CA ASN A 509 14.06 23.97 22.99
C ASN A 509 14.95 23.07 22.13
N PHE A 510 16.27 23.26 22.18
CA PHE A 510 17.23 22.44 21.43
C PHE A 510 17.32 21.02 21.97
N PHE A 511 17.36 20.84 23.30
CA PHE A 511 17.41 19.52 23.92
C PHE A 511 16.12 18.72 23.71
N THR A 512 14.95 19.37 23.77
CA THR A 512 13.66 18.71 23.48
C THR A 512 13.60 18.25 22.02
N ASP A 513 14.08 19.09 21.10
CA ASP A 513 14.10 18.80 19.67
C ASP A 513 15.06 17.64 19.32
N VAL A 514 16.25 17.58 19.91
CA VAL A 514 17.19 16.46 19.69
C VAL A 514 16.72 15.19 20.40
N LEU A 515 16.16 15.28 21.61
CA LEU A 515 15.61 14.13 22.34
C LEU A 515 14.51 13.44 21.54
N ARG A 516 13.60 14.21 20.91
CA ARG A 516 12.55 13.65 20.05
C ARG A 516 13.12 12.84 18.88
N GLU A 517 14.15 13.38 18.22
CA GLU A 517 14.82 12.71 17.10
C GLU A 517 15.53 11.43 17.58
N LEU A 518 16.30 11.53 18.67
CA LEU A 518 17.03 10.40 19.26
C LEU A 518 16.09 9.27 19.70
N LYS A 519 14.96 9.59 20.34
CA LYS A 519 13.92 8.61 20.69
C LYS A 519 13.32 7.96 19.43
N SER A 520 13.02 8.75 18.40
CA SER A 520 12.45 8.21 17.15
C SER A 520 13.41 7.29 16.37
N GLU A 521 14.72 7.53 16.48
CA GLU A 521 15.78 6.72 15.87
C GLU A 521 16.30 5.60 16.78
N ASN A 522 15.75 5.44 18.00
CA ASN A 522 16.17 4.44 19.01
C ASN A 522 17.63 4.60 19.52
N TRP A 523 18.15 5.82 19.61
CA TRP A 523 19.45 6.09 20.25
C TRP A 523 19.30 6.26 21.76
N HIS A 524 19.00 5.16 22.47
CA HIS A 524 18.61 5.19 23.88
C HIS A 524 19.66 5.82 24.81
N TYR A 525 20.94 5.46 24.65
CA TYR A 525 22.02 6.05 25.45
C TYR A 525 22.12 7.57 25.30
N LEU A 526 22.13 8.10 24.06
CA LEU A 526 22.19 9.54 23.82
C LEU A 526 20.93 10.25 24.32
N ALA A 527 19.76 9.63 24.15
CA ALA A 527 18.50 10.15 24.70
C ALA A 527 18.55 10.25 26.23
N SER A 528 19.14 9.26 26.91
CA SER A 528 19.31 9.27 28.36
C SER A 528 20.20 10.43 28.84
N GLN A 529 21.30 10.72 28.13
CA GLN A 529 22.17 11.86 28.44
C GLN A 529 21.43 13.19 28.25
N THR A 530 20.71 13.35 27.13
CA THR A 530 19.91 14.56 26.88
C THR A 530 18.80 14.76 27.93
N LEU A 531 18.21 13.67 28.45
CA LEU A 531 17.23 13.75 29.54
C LEU A 531 17.86 14.28 30.83
N LEU A 532 19.10 13.88 31.16
CA LEU A 532 19.83 14.42 32.33
C LEU A 532 20.07 15.92 32.17
N ASP A 533 20.47 16.37 30.98
CA ASP A 533 20.64 17.80 30.68
C ASP A 533 19.32 18.56 30.82
N LEU A 534 18.22 18.03 30.29
CA LEU A 534 16.87 18.60 30.44
C LEU A 534 16.42 18.67 31.90
N ALA A 535 16.66 17.63 32.69
CA ALA A 535 16.33 17.64 34.10
C ALA A 535 17.09 18.76 34.84
N SER A 536 18.37 18.95 34.52
CA SER A 536 19.14 20.08 35.05
C SER A 536 18.57 21.43 34.61
N CYS A 537 18.09 21.57 33.36
CA CYS A 537 17.46 22.80 32.88
C CYS A 537 16.17 23.11 33.64
N TYR A 538 15.25 22.15 33.71
CA TYR A 538 13.95 22.35 34.37
C TYR A 538 14.10 22.64 35.86
N ARG A 539 15.09 22.01 36.52
CA ARG A 539 15.42 22.33 37.91
C ARG A 539 15.88 23.79 38.08
N LYS A 540 16.76 24.29 37.20
CA LYS A 540 17.23 25.68 37.23
C LYS A 540 16.14 26.69 36.89
N MET A 541 15.16 26.30 36.07
CA MET A 541 14.02 27.13 35.69
C MET A 541 12.87 27.09 36.70
N GLU A 542 12.98 26.27 37.75
CA GLU A 542 11.89 26.00 38.70
C GLU A 542 10.60 25.46 38.04
N ASP A 543 10.73 24.82 36.87
CA ASP A 543 9.62 24.20 36.15
C ASP A 543 9.32 22.81 36.73
N ASN A 544 8.56 22.80 37.84
CA ASN A 544 8.23 21.60 38.60
C ASN A 544 7.47 20.55 37.76
N VAL A 545 6.67 20.97 36.77
CA VAL A 545 5.87 20.08 35.92
C VAL A 545 6.77 19.27 35.01
N ASN A 546 7.62 19.95 34.23
CA ASN A 546 8.50 19.26 33.29
C ASN A 546 9.66 18.57 33.99
N TYR A 547 10.11 19.08 35.15
CA TYR A 547 11.07 18.37 36.01
C TYR A 547 10.50 17.03 36.48
N THR A 548 9.26 17.00 36.97
CA THR A 548 8.59 15.74 37.41
C THR A 548 8.50 14.71 36.28
N LYS A 549 8.09 15.13 35.08
CA LYS A 549 8.01 14.25 33.89
C LYS A 549 9.38 13.71 33.48
N THR A 550 10.39 14.56 33.53
CA THR A 550 11.75 14.17 33.14
C THR A 550 12.35 13.21 34.17
N CYS A 551 12.19 13.46 35.46
CA CYS A 551 12.66 12.57 36.54
C CYS A 551 12.00 11.18 36.47
N SER A 552 10.68 11.11 36.23
CA SER A 552 9.99 9.82 36.05
C SER A 552 10.51 9.05 34.84
N THR A 553 10.77 9.75 33.73
CA THR A 553 11.34 9.15 32.50
C THR A 553 12.76 8.61 32.76
N ILE A 554 13.61 9.40 33.44
CA ILE A 554 14.98 8.99 33.78
C ILE A 554 14.99 7.76 34.69
N ALA A 555 14.14 7.73 35.71
CA ALA A 555 14.02 6.58 36.61
C ALA A 555 13.68 5.27 35.85
N CYS A 556 12.90 5.39 34.76
CA CYS A 556 12.49 4.27 33.92
C CYS A 556 13.48 3.92 32.79
N CYS A 557 14.54 4.70 32.59
CA CYS A 557 15.51 4.47 31.52
C CYS A 557 16.44 3.30 31.85
N GLN A 558 16.26 2.16 31.17
CA GLN A 558 17.01 0.93 31.47
C GLN A 558 18.49 0.99 31.08
N ASP A 559 18.89 1.93 30.21
CA ASP A 559 20.29 2.15 29.80
C ASP A 559 21.14 2.86 30.85
N LEU A 560 20.51 3.43 31.90
CA LEU A 560 21.19 4.10 32.99
C LEU A 560 21.45 3.15 34.16
N GLU A 561 22.54 3.42 34.89
CA GLU A 561 22.86 2.68 36.11
C GLU A 561 21.73 2.78 37.15
N LEU A 562 21.53 1.70 37.90
CA LEU A 562 20.47 1.61 38.91
C LEU A 562 20.57 2.74 39.96
N LEU A 563 21.79 3.17 40.30
CA LEU A 563 22.02 4.25 41.26
C LEU A 563 21.44 5.58 40.75
N VAL A 564 21.69 5.93 39.49
CA VAL A 564 21.15 7.14 38.84
C VAL A 564 19.63 7.06 38.76
N ARG A 565 19.09 5.90 38.34
CA ARG A 565 17.64 5.68 38.27
C ARG A 565 16.96 5.81 39.63
N THR A 566 17.59 5.28 40.68
CA THR A 566 17.07 5.37 42.05
C THR A 566 17.09 6.81 42.57
N PHE A 567 18.17 7.55 42.30
CA PHE A 567 18.25 8.97 42.63
C PHE A 567 17.13 9.78 41.97
N TYR A 568 16.90 9.61 40.66
CA TYR A 568 15.84 10.32 39.97
C TYR A 568 14.43 9.84 40.33
N PHE A 569 14.28 8.60 40.79
CA PHE A 569 13.03 8.14 41.40
C PHE A 569 12.74 8.85 42.73
N ASP A 570 13.75 9.07 43.57
CA ASP A 570 13.62 9.86 44.80
C ASP A 570 13.26 11.32 44.47
N GLU A 571 13.90 11.92 43.47
CA GLU A 571 13.58 13.27 43.00
C GLU A 571 12.17 13.38 42.41
N PHE A 572 11.72 12.37 41.65
CA PHE A 572 10.34 12.26 41.17
C PHE A 572 9.35 12.23 42.36
N ALA A 573 9.59 11.37 43.35
CA ALA A 573 8.73 11.26 44.53
C ALA A 573 8.70 12.55 45.37
N LYS A 574 9.83 13.27 45.49
CA LYS A 574 9.86 14.59 46.14
C LYS A 574 9.06 15.62 45.34
N SER A 575 9.22 15.65 44.02
CA SER A 575 8.56 16.63 43.16
C SER A 575 7.04 16.41 43.10
N LEU A 576 6.56 15.16 43.19
CA LEU A 576 5.14 14.85 43.36
C LEU A 576 4.54 15.53 44.60
N LYS A 577 5.22 15.46 45.75
CA LYS A 577 4.77 16.16 46.98
C LYS A 577 4.70 17.67 46.80
N THR A 578 5.67 18.25 46.09
CA THR A 578 5.67 19.68 45.74
C THR A 578 4.46 20.01 44.87
N LEU A 579 4.17 19.22 43.84
CA LEU A 579 3.00 19.42 42.97
C LEU A 579 1.68 19.27 43.73
N GLN A 580 1.58 18.33 44.68
CA GLN A 580 0.42 18.20 45.56
C GLN A 580 0.19 19.46 46.40
N THR A 581 1.25 20.06 46.97
CA THR A 581 1.12 21.30 47.74
C THR A 581 0.63 22.47 46.89
N VAL A 582 1.07 22.57 45.63
CA VAL A 582 0.63 23.61 44.69
C VAL A 582 -0.82 23.38 44.25
N ARG A 583 -1.20 22.13 43.98
CA ARG A 583 -2.58 21.75 43.61
C ARG A 583 -3.61 22.04 44.71
N ASN A 584 -3.21 21.95 45.97
CA ASN A 584 -4.08 22.31 47.10
C ASN A 584 -4.34 23.83 47.19
N VAL A 585 -3.53 24.65 46.53
CA VAL A 585 -3.68 26.12 46.48
C VAL A 585 -4.45 26.56 45.23
N ASP A 586 -4.27 25.90 44.09
CA ASP A 586 -5.02 26.13 42.85
C ASP A 586 -5.51 24.81 42.23
N ILE A 587 -6.81 24.55 42.41
CA ILE A 587 -7.48 23.30 41.99
C ILE A 587 -7.47 23.11 40.47
N ASN A 588 -7.35 24.20 39.69
CA ASN A 588 -7.46 24.17 38.23
C ASN A 588 -6.10 24.07 37.50
N ALA A 589 -4.96 24.14 38.22
CA ALA A 589 -3.69 24.47 37.59
C ALA A 589 -2.83 23.31 37.08
N LEU A 590 -3.05 22.05 37.47
CA LEU A 590 -2.03 21.00 37.24
C LEU A 590 -2.62 19.62 36.91
N SER A 591 -2.83 19.33 35.62
CA SER A 591 -2.86 17.95 35.12
C SER A 591 -1.51 17.61 34.49
N VAL A 592 -0.73 16.76 35.15
CA VAL A 592 0.60 16.37 34.66
C VAL A 592 0.48 15.10 33.83
N ILE A 593 0.32 15.25 32.51
CA ILE A 593 0.22 14.11 31.59
C ILE A 593 1.61 13.73 31.07
N SER A 594 1.94 12.43 31.12
CA SER A 594 3.15 11.83 30.58
C SER A 594 2.82 10.64 29.68
N THR A 595 3.72 10.30 28.77
CA THR A 595 3.62 9.15 27.88
C THR A 595 3.82 7.85 28.66
N LEU A 596 2.92 6.88 28.46
CA LEU A 596 2.97 5.61 29.19
C LEU A 596 4.14 4.74 28.75
N GLU A 597 4.48 4.73 27.46
CA GLU A 597 5.46 3.84 26.83
C GLU A 597 6.89 4.02 27.37
N ASP A 598 7.22 5.21 27.85
CA ASP A 598 8.51 5.50 28.48
C ASP A 598 8.63 4.91 29.90
N HIS A 599 7.50 4.54 30.53
CA HIS A 599 7.40 4.18 31.95
C HIS A 599 6.90 2.75 32.17
N PHE A 600 5.92 2.33 31.37
CA PHE A 600 5.27 1.03 31.45
C PHE A 600 5.21 0.40 30.07
N GLN A 601 5.49 -0.90 30.00
CA GLN A 601 5.33 -1.69 28.79
C GLN A 601 4.09 -2.58 28.92
N VAL A 602 3.09 -2.36 28.08
CA VAL A 602 1.92 -3.24 28.00
C VAL A 602 2.32 -4.51 27.23
N LEU A 603 2.29 -5.67 27.90
CA LEU A 603 2.62 -6.96 27.30
C LEU A 603 1.40 -7.59 26.64
N ASP A 604 0.29 -7.62 27.37
CA ASP A 604 -0.94 -8.23 26.90
C ASP A 604 -2.17 -7.62 27.58
N VAL A 605 -3.31 -7.70 26.90
CA VAL A 605 -4.62 -7.29 27.41
C VAL A 605 -5.60 -8.41 27.06
N VAL A 606 -5.86 -9.26 28.05
CA VAL A 606 -6.68 -10.47 27.89
C VAL A 606 -8.09 -10.20 28.40
N LEU A 607 -9.08 -10.59 27.60
CA LEU A 607 -10.49 -10.42 27.91
C LEU A 607 -11.10 -11.77 28.26
N ASP A 608 -11.81 -11.87 29.39
CA ASP A 608 -12.32 -13.16 29.89
C ASP A 608 -13.41 -13.75 28.99
N SER A 609 -14.29 -12.92 28.43
CA SER A 609 -15.34 -13.35 27.49
C SER A 609 -15.67 -12.26 26.46
N THR A 610 -15.63 -12.62 25.18
CA THR A 610 -15.95 -11.70 24.07
C THR A 610 -17.44 -11.43 23.92
N SER A 611 -18.30 -12.23 24.54
CA SER A 611 -19.75 -12.03 24.62
C SER A 611 -20.15 -11.90 26.09
N ILE A 612 -20.59 -10.72 26.48
CA ILE A 612 -20.91 -10.35 27.85
C ILE A 612 -22.42 -10.10 27.95
N VAL A 613 -23.05 -10.63 28.98
CA VAL A 613 -24.49 -10.41 29.19
C VAL A 613 -24.70 -9.01 29.72
N GLN A 614 -25.76 -8.33 29.27
CA GLN A 614 -26.14 -7.05 29.86
C GLN A 614 -26.29 -7.17 31.38
N ASP A 615 -25.75 -6.18 32.10
CA ASP A 615 -25.64 -6.09 33.56
C ASP A 615 -24.64 -7.04 34.25
N ASP A 616 -23.89 -7.84 33.48
CA ASP A 616 -22.73 -8.59 33.99
C ASP A 616 -21.44 -7.75 34.00
N TYR A 617 -20.36 -8.29 34.55
CA TYR A 617 -19.06 -7.62 34.63
C TYR A 617 -18.20 -7.89 33.39
N ILE A 618 -17.65 -6.82 32.83
CA ILE A 618 -16.51 -6.84 31.91
C ILE A 618 -15.27 -7.08 32.75
N LEU A 619 -14.57 -8.19 32.53
CA LEU A 619 -13.32 -8.54 33.21
C LEU A 619 -12.17 -8.55 32.21
N VAL A 620 -11.14 -7.77 32.51
CA VAL A 620 -9.93 -7.64 31.68
C VAL A 620 -8.70 -7.90 32.55
N THR A 621 -7.86 -8.82 32.12
CA THR A 621 -6.55 -9.07 32.72
C THR A 621 -5.49 -8.31 31.93
N LEU A 622 -4.91 -7.28 32.54
CA LEU A 622 -3.83 -6.45 32.00
C LEU A 622 -2.48 -6.97 32.49
N GLU A 623 -1.60 -7.35 31.57
CA GLU A 623 -0.21 -7.65 31.86
C GLU A 623 0.69 -6.47 31.47
N LEU A 624 1.39 -5.90 32.45
CA LEU A 624 2.28 -4.76 32.22
C LEU A 624 3.60 -4.90 32.95
N VAL A 625 4.67 -4.35 32.38
CA VAL A 625 5.99 -4.24 33.02
C VAL A 625 6.18 -2.80 33.47
N SER A 626 6.45 -2.59 34.76
CA SER A 626 6.87 -1.31 35.32
C SER A 626 8.39 -1.18 35.20
N ASN A 627 8.86 -0.11 34.53
CA ASN A 627 10.29 0.18 34.40
C ASN A 627 10.86 0.96 35.60
N PHE A 628 10.04 1.32 36.58
CA PHE A 628 10.49 1.98 37.80
C PHE A 628 11.40 1.05 38.63
N PRO A 629 12.45 1.60 39.29
CA PRO A 629 13.40 0.81 40.06
C PRO A 629 12.84 0.33 41.41
N ARG A 630 11.74 0.92 41.89
CA ARG A 630 11.08 0.60 43.17
C ARG A 630 9.56 0.57 42.99
N GLU A 631 8.86 0.07 44.00
CA GLU A 631 7.40 0.00 44.00
C GLU A 631 6.74 1.38 43.92
N LEU A 632 5.58 1.43 43.27
CA LEU A 632 4.81 2.64 43.04
C LEU A 632 3.33 2.37 43.31
N THR A 633 2.66 3.28 43.99
CA THR A 633 1.21 3.19 44.20
C THR A 633 0.47 3.92 43.08
N ALA A 634 -0.28 3.18 42.28
CA ALA A 634 -1.22 3.74 41.31
C ALA A 634 -2.57 3.98 42.02
N GLU A 635 -3.03 5.23 42.04
CA GLU A 635 -4.34 5.58 42.61
C GLU A 635 -5.46 4.93 41.78
N GLN A 636 -5.29 4.90 40.46
CA GLN A 636 -6.25 4.32 39.53
C GLN A 636 -5.57 3.81 38.25
N VAL A 637 -5.98 2.64 37.77
CA VAL A 637 -5.67 2.16 36.42
C VAL A 637 -6.99 2.05 35.64
N LEU A 638 -7.06 2.72 34.50
CA LEU A 638 -8.26 2.80 33.65
C LEU A 638 -7.92 2.37 32.22
N LEU A 639 -8.76 1.54 31.63
CA LEU A 639 -8.70 1.23 30.20
C LEU A 639 -10.02 1.64 29.55
N SER A 640 -10.00 2.68 28.73
CA SER A 640 -11.20 3.21 28.06
C SER A 640 -11.67 2.31 26.93
N PHE A 641 -12.98 2.27 26.71
CA PHE A 641 -13.61 1.59 25.60
C PHE A 641 -14.75 2.40 25.02
N GLU A 642 -14.96 2.30 23.72
CA GLU A 642 -15.97 3.07 22.98
C GLU A 642 -16.88 2.14 22.17
N MET A 643 -18.12 2.55 21.96
CA MET A 643 -19.09 1.81 21.17
C MET A 643 -18.77 1.98 19.68
N ASN A 644 -18.66 0.87 18.95
CA ASN A 644 -18.48 0.91 17.51
C ASN A 644 -19.77 1.46 16.86
N ALA A 645 -19.63 2.46 16.00
CA ALA A 645 -20.77 2.95 15.21
C ALA A 645 -21.32 1.80 14.36
N LYS A 646 -22.66 1.66 14.30
CA LYS A 646 -23.33 0.65 13.45
C LYS A 646 -22.87 0.81 12.00
N GLN A 647 -21.90 0.02 11.57
CA GLN A 647 -21.58 -0.11 10.15
C GLN A 647 -22.68 -0.92 9.49
N ALA A 648 -23.23 -0.38 8.40
CA ALA A 648 -24.09 -1.12 7.50
C ALA A 648 -23.31 -2.34 7.01
N ILE A 649 -23.93 -3.51 7.09
CA ILE A 649 -23.43 -4.74 6.48
C ILE A 649 -23.54 -4.54 4.97
N GLU A 650 -22.46 -4.10 4.32
CA GLU A 650 -22.30 -4.31 2.89
C GLU A 650 -21.83 -5.75 2.66
N PRO A 651 -22.45 -6.50 1.72
CA PRO A 651 -22.01 -7.85 1.40
C PRO A 651 -20.64 -7.80 0.74
N ALA A 652 -19.67 -8.51 1.32
CA ALA A 652 -18.34 -8.66 0.76
C ALA A 652 -18.39 -9.40 -0.59
N ALA A 653 -18.41 -8.63 -1.67
CA ALA A 653 -18.07 -9.07 -3.01
C ALA A 653 -16.96 -8.17 -3.55
N GLY A 654 -15.78 -8.73 -3.74
CA GLY A 654 -14.66 -8.01 -4.34
C GLY A 654 -13.33 -8.67 -4.07
N THR A 655 -12.89 -9.49 -5.02
CA THR A 655 -11.49 -9.86 -5.23
C THR A 655 -10.64 -8.59 -5.40
N GLY A 656 -10.19 -8.02 -4.29
CA GLY A 656 -9.14 -7.03 -4.21
C GLY A 656 -7.85 -7.74 -3.84
N THR A 657 -6.83 -7.59 -4.68
CA THR A 657 -5.43 -7.93 -4.39
C THR A 657 -5.05 -7.57 -2.95
N PRO A 658 -4.28 -8.40 -2.23
CA PRO A 658 -3.85 -8.05 -0.87
C PRO A 658 -3.00 -6.79 -0.95
N ASN A 659 -3.61 -5.65 -0.61
CA ASN A 659 -2.87 -4.44 -0.28
C ASN A 659 -2.05 -4.80 0.94
N ALA A 660 -0.74 -4.91 0.74
CA ALA A 660 0.23 -5.08 1.79
C ALA A 660 -0.06 -4.07 2.89
N GLU A 661 -0.56 -4.58 4.03
CA GLU A 661 -0.40 -3.91 5.30
C GLU A 661 1.07 -3.56 5.39
N LYS A 662 1.37 -2.26 5.50
CA LYS A 662 2.73 -1.81 5.80
C LYS A 662 3.07 -2.37 7.18
N GLU A 663 3.70 -3.53 7.21
CA GLU A 663 4.49 -4.00 8.35
C GLU A 663 5.55 -2.95 8.63
N VAL A 664 5.26 -2.06 9.58
CA VAL A 664 6.26 -1.21 10.20
C VAL A 664 7.06 -2.11 11.13
N GLY A 665 8.22 -2.57 10.68
CA GLY A 665 9.16 -3.32 11.53
C GLY A 665 9.72 -4.61 10.96
N SER A 666 9.71 -4.83 9.63
CA SER A 666 10.52 -5.92 9.06
C SER A 666 12.00 -5.70 9.42
N LYS A 667 12.51 -6.51 10.35
CA LYS A 667 13.94 -6.55 10.66
C LYS A 667 14.67 -6.89 9.37
N LEU A 668 15.59 -6.02 8.95
CA LEU A 668 16.47 -6.32 7.82
C LEU A 668 17.19 -7.65 8.11
N PRO A 669 17.29 -8.58 7.15
CA PRO A 669 17.99 -9.85 7.32
C PRO A 669 19.50 -9.58 7.34
N ILE A 670 19.97 -9.08 8.48
CA ILE A 670 21.36 -8.72 8.72
C ILE A 670 22.09 -9.99 9.16
N ILE A 671 23.08 -10.40 8.37
CA ILE A 671 23.89 -11.60 8.59
C ILE A 671 25.33 -11.15 8.81
N LEU A 672 25.94 -11.66 9.89
CA LEU A 672 27.37 -11.53 10.12
C LEU A 672 28.12 -12.45 9.15
N HIS A 673 28.92 -11.87 8.26
CA HIS A 673 29.82 -12.61 7.38
C HIS A 673 31.23 -12.59 7.96
N LEU A 674 31.78 -13.75 8.26
CA LEU A 674 33.13 -13.91 8.77
C LEU A 674 34.00 -14.49 7.66
N ASP A 675 34.95 -13.70 7.19
CA ASP A 675 35.93 -14.14 6.20
C ASP A 675 37.09 -14.80 6.93
N TYR A 676 37.32 -16.08 6.66
CA TYR A 676 38.43 -16.85 7.21
C TYR A 676 39.52 -17.03 6.15
N LYS A 677 40.78 -16.94 6.58
CA LYS A 677 41.95 -17.30 5.78
C LYS A 677 42.02 -18.82 5.62
N GLN A 678 42.86 -19.28 4.69
CA GLN A 678 43.06 -20.72 4.42
C GLN A 678 43.58 -21.52 5.63
N ASP A 679 44.19 -20.86 6.61
CA ASP A 679 44.65 -21.45 7.88
C ASP A 679 43.56 -21.46 8.97
N ASN A 680 42.29 -21.21 8.61
CA ASN A 680 41.14 -21.06 9.51
C ASN A 680 41.25 -19.89 10.52
N THR A 681 42.20 -18.97 10.34
CA THR A 681 42.23 -17.73 11.13
C THR A 681 41.29 -16.68 10.53
N LEU A 682 40.65 -15.87 11.37
CA LEU A 682 39.73 -14.83 10.90
C LEU A 682 40.50 -13.74 10.13
N ALA A 683 40.17 -13.55 8.86
CA ALA A 683 40.72 -12.51 7.98
C ALA A 683 39.98 -11.17 8.18
N GLY A 684 38.67 -11.23 8.39
CA GLY A 684 37.83 -10.05 8.58
C GLY A 684 36.38 -10.43 8.91
N SER A 685 35.60 -9.44 9.35
CA SER A 685 34.17 -9.58 9.59
C SER A 685 33.42 -8.45 8.91
N SER A 686 32.34 -8.76 8.21
CA SER A 686 31.43 -7.79 7.61
C SER A 686 29.98 -8.11 7.92
N VAL A 687 29.10 -7.16 7.65
CA VAL A 687 27.67 -7.27 7.92
C VAL A 687 26.93 -7.20 6.58
N ALA A 688 26.28 -8.29 6.19
CA ALA A 688 25.56 -8.42 4.93
C ALA A 688 24.04 -8.31 5.15
N CYS A 689 23.32 -7.66 4.23
CA CYS A 689 21.86 -7.59 4.25
C CYS A 689 21.33 -8.01 2.87
N ASP A 690 20.74 -9.20 2.79
CA ASP A 690 20.37 -9.82 1.51
C ASP A 690 18.98 -9.33 1.06
N ASN A 691 18.91 -8.10 0.55
CA ASN A 691 17.67 -7.52 0.03
C ASN A 691 17.67 -7.58 -1.50
N ARG A 692 16.93 -8.53 -2.09
CA ARG A 692 16.87 -8.76 -3.55
C ARG A 692 16.19 -7.64 -4.37
N ALA A 693 15.67 -6.59 -3.73
CA ALA A 693 15.13 -5.43 -4.43
C ALA A 693 16.25 -4.44 -4.78
N LYS A 694 16.37 -4.06 -6.07
CA LYS A 694 17.32 -3.07 -6.62
C LYS A 694 17.07 -1.62 -6.15
N GLN A 695 16.81 -1.39 -4.87
CA GLN A 695 16.89 -0.06 -4.29
C GLN A 695 17.87 -0.09 -3.12
N PRO A 696 18.99 0.65 -3.17
CA PRO A 696 19.75 0.92 -1.96
C PRO A 696 18.78 1.59 -0.99
N VAL A 697 18.82 1.16 0.28
CA VAL A 697 18.04 1.71 1.38
C VAL A 697 17.97 3.22 1.22
N ARG A 698 16.83 3.77 0.77
CA ARG A 698 16.60 5.20 0.83
C ARG A 698 16.69 5.53 2.31
N ARG A 699 17.57 6.46 2.68
CA ARG A 699 17.61 7.04 4.03
C ARG A 699 16.19 7.55 4.32
N SER A 700 15.38 6.76 5.00
CA SER A 700 14.05 7.15 5.47
C SER A 700 14.14 8.03 6.72
N SER A 701 15.30 8.66 6.95
CA SER A 701 15.45 9.73 7.92
C SER A 701 14.64 10.92 7.42
N SER A 702 13.36 10.99 7.82
CA SER A 702 12.45 12.16 7.83
C SER A 702 11.00 11.91 7.35
N THR A 703 10.50 10.67 7.28
CA THR A 703 9.03 10.49 7.33
C THR A 703 8.55 10.71 8.75
N ARG A 704 8.24 11.98 9.05
CA ARG A 704 7.60 12.44 10.29
C ARG A 704 6.54 11.43 10.77
N ARG A 705 6.78 10.72 11.88
CA ARG A 705 5.69 10.60 12.85
C ARG A 705 5.52 12.01 13.40
N LYS A 706 4.39 12.66 13.07
CA LYS A 706 3.93 13.76 13.92
C LYS A 706 3.56 13.11 15.25
N ILE A 707 4.52 13.06 16.17
CA ILE A 707 4.25 12.74 17.57
C ILE A 707 3.41 13.92 18.06
N SER A 708 2.10 13.72 18.03
CA SER A 708 1.13 14.68 18.57
C SER A 708 1.22 14.58 20.09
N PRO A 709 1.02 15.67 20.84
CA PRO A 709 0.93 15.56 22.30
C PRO A 709 -0.15 14.51 22.65
N THR A 710 0.18 13.54 23.49
CA THR A 710 -0.78 12.53 23.96
C THR A 710 -1.91 13.25 24.68
N GLN A 711 -3.11 13.22 24.10
CA GLN A 711 -4.32 13.79 24.69
C GLN A 711 -5.10 12.70 25.41
N ARG A 712 -5.76 13.09 26.51
CA ARG A 712 -6.65 12.21 27.26
C ARG A 712 -7.91 11.94 26.44
N SER A 713 -8.18 10.67 26.15
CA SER A 713 -9.41 10.20 25.49
C SER A 713 -10.62 10.29 26.42
N ASP A 714 -11.81 9.97 25.90
CA ASP A 714 -13.01 9.87 26.73
C ASP A 714 -12.97 8.60 27.59
N PHE A 715 -12.85 8.77 28.91
CA PHE A 715 -12.85 7.67 29.89
C PHE A 715 -14.23 7.43 30.52
N THR A 716 -15.31 8.02 29.97
CA THR A 716 -16.70 7.82 30.44
C THR A 716 -17.05 6.33 30.53
N ASN A 717 -16.60 5.53 29.56
CA ASN A 717 -16.68 4.08 29.61
C ASN A 717 -15.26 3.52 29.77
N SER A 718 -14.95 2.97 30.94
CA SER A 718 -13.65 2.38 31.21
C SER A 718 -13.75 1.22 32.19
N VAL A 719 -12.89 0.21 32.02
CA VAL A 719 -12.65 -0.81 33.05
C VAL A 719 -11.62 -0.28 34.02
N SER A 720 -11.86 -0.46 35.32
CA SER A 720 -11.03 0.12 36.38
C SER A 720 -10.47 -0.95 37.31
N SER A 721 -9.27 -0.70 37.83
CA SER A 721 -8.68 -1.50 38.90
C SER A 721 -9.32 -1.19 40.24
N GLU A 722 -8.97 -1.99 41.26
CA GLU A 722 -9.16 -1.56 42.64
C GLU A 722 -8.36 -0.27 42.93
N PRO A 723 -8.85 0.62 43.80
CA PRO A 723 -8.14 1.83 44.18
C PRO A 723 -6.83 1.50 44.89
N ARG A 724 -5.81 2.34 44.70
CA ARG A 724 -4.49 2.22 45.37
C ARG A 724 -3.80 0.87 45.15
N LEU A 725 -3.59 0.55 43.88
CA LEU A 725 -2.85 -0.64 43.47
C LEU A 725 -1.34 -0.42 43.60
N VAL A 726 -0.63 -1.34 44.26
CA VAL A 726 0.84 -1.31 44.35
C VAL A 726 1.44 -2.03 43.14
N LEU A 727 2.14 -1.29 42.28
CA LEU A 727 2.88 -1.79 41.13
C LEU A 727 4.32 -2.11 41.56
N LYS A 728 4.73 -3.36 41.40
CA LYS A 728 6.12 -3.81 41.65
C LYS A 728 7.02 -3.50 40.45
N PRO A 729 8.34 -3.31 40.65
CA PRO A 729 9.29 -3.31 39.53
C PRO A 729 9.17 -4.58 38.70
N GLY A 730 9.21 -4.45 37.36
CA GLY A 730 9.05 -5.59 36.47
C GLY A 730 7.58 -5.93 36.18
N ARG A 731 7.27 -7.22 35.97
CA ARG A 731 5.96 -7.68 35.50
C ARG A 731 4.89 -7.62 36.61
N ASN A 732 3.73 -7.09 36.25
CA ASN A 732 2.53 -6.98 37.07
C ASN A 732 1.33 -7.52 36.28
N THR A 733 0.42 -8.21 36.98
CA THR A 733 -0.85 -8.69 36.42
C THR A 733 -1.97 -8.02 37.20
N ILE A 734 -2.86 -7.33 36.48
CA ILE A 734 -3.90 -6.48 37.07
C ILE A 734 -5.25 -6.87 36.50
N THR A 735 -6.24 -7.08 37.35
CA THR A 735 -7.62 -7.31 36.93
C THR A 735 -8.39 -5.99 36.94
N LEU A 736 -8.93 -5.59 35.79
CA LEU A 736 -9.78 -4.42 35.61
C LEU A 736 -11.23 -4.87 35.43
N ARG A 737 -12.18 -4.14 36.03
CA ARG A 737 -13.60 -4.47 35.94
C ARG A 737 -14.50 -3.26 35.67
N ALA A 738 -15.60 -3.48 34.93
CA ALA A 738 -16.71 -2.53 34.81
C ALA A 738 -18.03 -3.27 34.57
N LYS A 739 -19.17 -2.62 34.84
CA LYS A 739 -20.49 -3.20 34.59
C LYS A 739 -20.93 -2.95 33.14
N ALA A 740 -21.33 -4.00 32.42
CA ALA A 740 -21.79 -3.94 31.02
C ALA A 740 -23.25 -3.47 30.92
N THR A 741 -23.50 -2.17 31.04
CA THR A 741 -24.87 -1.62 31.11
C THR A 741 -25.57 -1.46 29.75
N ARG A 742 -24.81 -1.32 28.66
CA ARG A 742 -25.31 -0.98 27.32
C ARG A 742 -25.00 -2.08 26.29
N VAL A 743 -26.04 -2.53 25.60
CA VAL A 743 -25.97 -3.51 24.50
C VAL A 743 -25.28 -2.89 23.29
N GLY A 744 -24.33 -3.61 22.68
CA GLY A 744 -23.56 -3.15 21.52
C GLY A 744 -22.17 -3.78 21.43
N THR A 745 -21.47 -3.47 20.35
CA THR A 745 -20.06 -3.87 20.15
C THR A 745 -19.14 -2.74 20.58
N TRP A 746 -18.11 -3.07 21.37
CA TRP A 746 -17.21 -2.10 21.98
C TRP A 746 -15.75 -2.42 21.64
N SER A 747 -14.92 -1.37 21.55
CA SER A 747 -13.47 -1.47 21.29
C SER A 747 -12.68 -0.66 22.32
N PHE A 748 -11.56 -1.19 22.82
CA PHE A 748 -10.66 -0.44 23.71
C PHE A 748 -9.89 0.64 22.97
N ARG A 749 -9.58 1.75 23.65
CA ARG A 749 -8.94 2.93 23.06
C ARG A 749 -7.62 3.30 23.73
N GLN A 750 -7.64 3.53 25.04
CA GLN A 750 -6.48 4.10 25.73
C GLN A 750 -6.36 3.57 27.16
N LEU A 751 -5.13 3.28 27.58
CA LEU A 751 -4.77 2.96 28.96
C LEU A 751 -4.30 4.23 29.68
N SER A 752 -4.80 4.43 30.90
CA SER A 752 -4.36 5.46 31.84
C SER A 752 -3.92 4.82 33.15
N ILE A 753 -2.73 5.19 33.63
CA ILE A 753 -2.23 4.85 34.96
C ILE A 753 -2.01 6.16 35.72
N GLN A 754 -2.80 6.39 36.76
CA GLN A 754 -2.69 7.58 37.60
C GLN A 754 -1.82 7.29 38.83
N VAL A 755 -0.77 8.09 38.99
CA VAL A 755 0.14 8.06 40.13
C VAL A 755 0.12 9.46 40.74
N ASP A 756 -0.66 9.60 41.82
CA ASP A 756 -0.84 10.87 42.50
C ASP A 756 -1.35 11.99 41.56
N THR A 757 -0.52 13.00 41.27
CA THR A 757 -0.84 14.14 40.38
C THR A 757 -0.45 13.90 38.91
N VAL A 758 0.23 12.79 38.62
CA VAL A 758 0.73 12.45 37.29
C VAL A 758 -0.13 11.35 36.67
N GLU A 759 -0.53 11.56 35.42
CA GLU A 759 -1.28 10.58 34.63
C GLU A 759 -0.44 10.11 33.44
N PHE A 760 -0.21 8.80 33.36
CA PHE A 760 0.50 8.15 32.27
C PHE A 760 -0.51 7.63 31.25
N LEU A 761 -0.48 8.14 30.01
CA LEU A 761 -1.43 7.78 28.95
C LEU A 761 -0.72 7.03 27.82
N SER A 762 -1.32 5.92 27.38
CA SER A 762 -0.83 5.20 26.19
C SER A 762 -1.07 6.00 24.91
N GLU A 763 -0.08 6.05 24.03
CA GLU A 763 -0.23 6.50 22.64
C GLU A 763 -0.94 5.44 21.78
N ALA A 764 -0.65 4.15 22.03
CA ALA A 764 -1.29 3.04 21.33
C ALA A 764 -1.42 1.81 22.22
N LEU A 765 -2.50 1.04 22.00
CA LEU A 765 -2.66 -0.28 22.62
C LEU A 765 -2.08 -1.38 21.70
N PRO A 766 -1.70 -2.54 22.25
CA PRO A 766 -1.28 -3.70 21.46
C PRO A 766 -2.29 -4.06 20.34
N PRO A 767 -1.84 -4.45 19.14
CA PRO A 767 -2.72 -4.70 17.99
C PRO A 767 -3.63 -5.95 18.14
N LYS A 768 -3.41 -6.77 19.16
CA LYS A 768 -4.12 -8.05 19.36
C LYS A 768 -5.41 -7.93 20.18
N ILE A 769 -5.81 -6.74 20.60
CA ILE A 769 -6.97 -6.57 21.46
C ILE A 769 -8.26 -6.69 20.62
N GLY A 770 -9.02 -7.76 20.88
CA GLY A 770 -10.31 -7.99 20.24
C GLY A 770 -11.43 -7.07 20.74
N ASN A 771 -12.44 -6.87 19.91
CA ASN A 771 -13.70 -6.23 20.32
C ASN A 771 -14.50 -7.19 21.22
N PHE A 772 -15.37 -6.63 22.07
CA PHE A 772 -16.35 -7.40 22.84
C PHE A 772 -17.77 -6.93 22.55
N GLU A 773 -18.74 -7.82 22.75
CA GLU A 773 -20.15 -7.56 22.52
C GLU A 773 -20.95 -7.74 23.82
N THR A 774 -21.78 -6.76 24.15
CA THR A 774 -22.76 -6.86 25.22
C THR A 774 -24.11 -7.28 24.62
N ILE A 775 -24.67 -8.44 24.99
CA ILE A 775 -25.87 -9.06 24.35
C ILE A 775 -27.01 -9.42 25.33
N THR A 776 -28.23 -9.59 24.80
CA THR A 776 -29.42 -10.14 25.50
C THR A 776 -30.16 -11.17 24.63
N LYS A 777 -30.57 -12.34 25.18
CA LYS A 777 -31.25 -13.43 24.44
C LYS A 777 -32.52 -13.90 25.16
N ALA A 778 -33.64 -14.04 24.45
CA ALA A 778 -34.92 -14.48 25.02
C ALA A 778 -34.99 -16.01 25.26
N SER A 779 -35.81 -16.44 26.24
CA SER A 779 -36.12 -17.85 26.50
C SER A 779 -37.20 -18.37 25.55
N VAL A 780 -37.09 -19.62 25.09
CA VAL A 780 -37.97 -20.21 24.07
C VAL A 780 -38.32 -21.66 24.43
N ALA A 781 -39.58 -22.06 24.22
CA ALA A 781 -40.03 -23.46 24.30
C ALA A 781 -40.56 -23.93 22.94
N THR A 782 -40.20 -25.15 22.53
CA THR A 782 -40.60 -25.78 21.27
C THR A 782 -40.86 -27.27 21.45
N MET A 783 -41.76 -27.85 20.65
CA MET A 783 -41.98 -29.31 20.61
C MET A 783 -41.26 -29.90 19.40
N ASN A 784 -40.51 -30.97 19.62
CA ASN A 784 -39.77 -31.71 18.61
C ASN A 784 -40.42 -33.09 18.43
N PHE A 785 -40.75 -33.46 17.19
CA PHE A 785 -41.46 -34.70 16.87
C PHE A 785 -41.24 -35.07 15.41
N VAL A 786 -41.43 -36.36 15.09
CA VAL A 786 -41.36 -36.88 13.72
C VAL A 786 -42.76 -37.34 13.31
N ASN A 787 -43.28 -36.81 12.20
CA ASN A 787 -44.53 -37.18 11.52
C ASN A 787 -45.58 -37.87 12.41
N LEU A 788 -46.47 -37.07 13.02
CA LEU A 788 -47.46 -37.60 13.94
C LEU A 788 -48.55 -38.40 13.22
N VAL A 789 -49.01 -39.49 13.82
CA VAL A 789 -50.01 -40.43 13.30
C VAL A 789 -51.11 -40.65 14.34
N ALA A 790 -52.36 -40.39 13.99
CA ALA A 790 -53.51 -40.61 14.85
C ALA A 790 -53.86 -42.11 14.91
N GLY A 791 -54.12 -42.62 16.11
CA GLY A 791 -54.42 -44.01 16.39
C GLY A 791 -53.22 -44.85 16.87
N VAL A 792 -52.05 -44.24 17.09
CA VAL A 792 -50.86 -44.91 17.62
C VAL A 792 -50.18 -44.06 18.70
N GLU A 793 -49.54 -44.73 19.67
CA GLU A 793 -48.73 -44.08 20.72
C GLU A 793 -47.35 -43.71 20.14
N GLN A 794 -46.85 -42.48 20.38
CA GLN A 794 -45.60 -42.03 19.78
C GLN A 794 -44.81 -41.02 20.63
N PRO A 795 -43.46 -40.99 20.53
CA PRO A 795 -42.64 -40.07 21.31
C PRO A 795 -42.69 -38.63 20.78
N VAL A 796 -42.64 -37.67 21.70
CA VAL A 796 -42.56 -36.23 21.44
C VAL A 796 -41.63 -35.60 22.48
N GLU A 797 -40.82 -34.62 22.11
CA GLU A 797 -39.89 -33.97 23.03
C GLU A 797 -40.25 -32.49 23.24
N LEU A 798 -40.34 -32.05 24.50
CA LEU A 798 -40.44 -30.63 24.85
C LEU A 798 -39.03 -30.08 25.07
N VAL A 799 -38.61 -29.13 24.24
CA VAL A 799 -37.29 -28.49 24.29
C VAL A 799 -37.45 -27.06 24.81
N ILE A 800 -36.77 -26.75 25.91
CA ILE A 800 -36.75 -25.42 26.53
C ILE A 800 -35.33 -24.86 26.45
N SER A 801 -35.19 -23.60 26.02
CA SER A 801 -33.94 -22.86 25.99
C SER A 801 -34.05 -21.62 26.90
N ALA A 802 -33.16 -21.50 27.89
CA ALA A 802 -33.27 -20.46 28.93
C ALA A 802 -33.01 -19.04 28.44
N GLY A 803 -32.20 -18.85 27.40
CA GLY A 803 -31.71 -17.50 27.06
C GLY A 803 -31.03 -16.82 28.25
N SER A 804 -31.25 -15.53 28.46
CA SER A 804 -30.71 -14.75 29.58
C SER A 804 -31.59 -14.78 30.84
N PHE A 805 -32.66 -15.59 30.87
CA PHE A 805 -33.62 -15.64 31.99
C PHE A 805 -33.08 -16.49 33.15
N ARG A 806 -33.25 -16.00 34.39
CA ARG A 806 -32.87 -16.72 35.62
C ARG A 806 -34.09 -17.45 36.18
N PHE A 807 -34.07 -18.77 36.18
CA PHE A 807 -35.18 -19.60 36.65
C PHE A 807 -35.24 -19.65 38.20
N PRO A 808 -36.43 -19.50 38.80
CA PRO A 808 -36.66 -19.87 40.20
C PRO A 808 -36.38 -21.36 40.45
N LYS A 809 -36.01 -21.72 41.70
CA LYS A 809 -35.67 -23.10 42.07
C LYS A 809 -36.84 -24.09 41.89
N ASP A 810 -38.07 -23.59 41.92
CA ASP A 810 -39.34 -24.31 41.83
C ASP A 810 -40.07 -24.08 40.48
N ALA A 811 -39.34 -23.62 39.46
CA ALA A 811 -39.91 -23.37 38.15
C ALA A 811 -40.55 -24.64 37.54
N THR A 812 -41.78 -24.51 37.00
CA THR A 812 -42.51 -25.59 36.32
C THR A 812 -43.08 -25.09 34.99
N ALA A 813 -43.35 -26.02 34.07
CA ALA A 813 -44.11 -25.76 32.83
C ALA A 813 -45.34 -26.68 32.77
N THR A 814 -46.52 -26.10 32.54
CA THR A 814 -47.79 -26.84 32.41
C THR A 814 -48.10 -27.04 30.93
N VAL A 815 -48.34 -28.29 30.52
CA VAL A 815 -48.65 -28.68 29.13
C VAL A 815 -50.11 -29.10 29.04
N ARG A 816 -50.92 -28.41 28.23
CA ARG A 816 -52.35 -28.69 28.02
C ARG A 816 -52.63 -29.15 26.59
N CYS A 817 -53.29 -30.29 26.45
CA CYS A 817 -53.64 -30.91 25.16
C CYS A 817 -55.07 -30.54 24.70
N SER A 818 -55.28 -30.49 23.39
CA SER A 818 -56.62 -30.33 22.79
C SER A 818 -57.50 -31.59 22.90
N LYS A 819 -58.79 -31.47 22.52
CA LYS A 819 -59.87 -32.44 22.82
C LYS A 819 -59.53 -33.93 22.56
N ASN A 820 -58.83 -34.23 21.47
CA ASN A 820 -58.55 -35.58 20.98
C ASN A 820 -57.06 -35.96 21.12
N LEU A 821 -56.28 -35.17 21.85
CA LEU A 821 -54.87 -35.39 22.12
C LEU A 821 -54.69 -35.64 23.62
N LYS A 822 -53.87 -36.63 23.95
CA LYS A 822 -53.42 -36.88 25.32
C LYS A 822 -51.93 -37.13 25.33
N MET A 823 -51.27 -36.74 26.41
CA MET A 823 -49.83 -36.88 26.59
C MET A 823 -49.49 -37.46 27.96
N ARG A 824 -48.32 -38.09 28.07
CA ARG A 824 -47.71 -38.53 29.34
C ARG A 824 -46.20 -38.31 29.32
N LEU A 825 -45.56 -38.32 30.49
CA LEU A 825 -44.10 -38.37 30.60
C LEU A 825 -43.59 -39.75 30.15
N ALA A 826 -42.55 -39.77 29.33
CA ALA A 826 -41.92 -41.02 28.92
C ALA A 826 -41.20 -41.66 30.13
N ALA A 827 -41.29 -42.99 30.28
CA ALA A 827 -40.58 -43.69 31.34
C ALA A 827 -39.06 -43.56 31.15
N THR A 828 -38.34 -43.05 32.15
CA THR A 828 -36.88 -42.92 32.11
C THR A 828 -36.23 -44.31 32.02
N ALA A 829 -35.38 -44.53 31.02
CA ALA A 829 -34.73 -45.81 30.72
C ALA A 829 -33.78 -46.35 31.81
N ASN A 830 -33.67 -45.69 32.97
CA ASN A 830 -32.81 -46.11 34.07
C ASN A 830 -33.64 -46.35 35.34
N GLY A 831 -33.98 -47.62 35.59
CA GLY A 831 -34.08 -48.19 36.94
C GLY A 831 -35.40 -48.00 37.69
N ALA A 832 -36.38 -48.86 37.41
CA ALA A 832 -37.22 -49.53 38.42
C ALA A 832 -38.08 -50.59 37.71
N ALA A 833 -37.79 -51.87 37.97
CA ALA A 833 -38.66 -52.98 37.60
C ALA A 833 -39.88 -53.02 38.53
N ASP A 834 -40.80 -52.06 38.36
CA ASP A 834 -42.25 -52.09 38.72
C ASP A 834 -42.93 -50.71 38.51
N GLY A 835 -42.52 -49.96 37.48
CA GLY A 835 -43.11 -48.65 37.18
C GLY A 835 -44.36 -48.78 36.31
N GLU A 836 -45.55 -48.69 36.89
CA GLU A 836 -46.80 -48.49 36.15
C GLU A 836 -46.64 -47.33 35.14
N ARG A 837 -46.91 -47.57 33.86
CA ARG A 837 -46.95 -46.50 32.85
C ARG A 837 -48.00 -45.48 33.28
N LEU A 838 -47.59 -44.22 33.45
CA LEU A 838 -48.52 -43.14 33.75
C LEU A 838 -49.65 -43.10 32.71
N PRO A 839 -50.89 -42.81 33.12
CA PRO A 839 -52.01 -42.72 32.20
C PRO A 839 -51.81 -41.53 31.24
N PHE A 840 -52.41 -41.63 30.06
CA PHE A 840 -52.48 -40.51 29.12
C PHE A 840 -53.45 -39.44 29.64
N GLU A 841 -52.92 -38.24 29.91
CA GLU A 841 -53.67 -37.12 30.48
C GLU A 841 -53.81 -35.96 29.48
N LYS A 842 -54.79 -35.08 29.73
CA LYS A 842 -54.99 -33.86 28.91
C LYS A 842 -54.18 -32.67 29.43
N GLU A 843 -53.69 -32.73 30.66
CA GLU A 843 -52.90 -31.69 31.28
C GLU A 843 -51.80 -32.35 32.12
N LEU A 844 -50.54 -31.96 31.93
CA LEU A 844 -49.39 -32.47 32.71
C LEU A 844 -48.47 -31.33 33.16
N ILE A 845 -47.79 -31.52 34.29
CA ILE A 845 -46.85 -30.55 34.86
C ILE A 845 -45.42 -31.09 34.76
N VAL A 846 -44.52 -30.29 34.21
CA VAL A 846 -43.09 -30.62 34.02
C VAL A 846 -42.21 -29.75 34.92
N GLN A 847 -41.27 -30.36 35.64
CA GLN A 847 -40.34 -29.67 36.54
C GLN A 847 -39.13 -29.07 35.78
N LEU A 848 -38.80 -27.80 36.06
CA LEU A 848 -37.66 -27.05 35.47
C LEU A 848 -36.63 -26.63 36.53
N ALA A 849 -36.45 -27.42 37.59
CA ALA A 849 -35.50 -27.12 38.67
C ALA A 849 -34.05 -27.04 38.15
N GLU A 850 -33.26 -26.13 38.73
CA GLU A 850 -31.82 -25.96 38.44
C GLU A 850 -31.51 -25.65 36.97
N PHE A 851 -32.23 -24.72 36.36
CA PHE A 851 -32.04 -24.33 34.95
C PHE A 851 -31.11 -23.10 34.84
N ALA A 852 -29.88 -23.28 34.36
CA ALA A 852 -28.88 -22.22 34.25
C ALA A 852 -29.18 -21.27 33.06
N PRO A 853 -28.75 -20.00 33.11
CA PRO A 853 -28.81 -19.11 31.95
C PRO A 853 -28.10 -19.76 30.74
N PHE A 854 -28.70 -19.63 29.57
CA PHE A 854 -28.28 -20.22 28.29
C PHE A 854 -28.27 -21.76 28.23
N GLU A 855 -28.73 -22.46 29.27
CA GLU A 855 -28.95 -23.91 29.22
C GLU A 855 -30.07 -24.27 28.23
N LYS A 856 -30.01 -25.47 27.67
CA LYS A 856 -31.06 -26.08 26.85
C LYS A 856 -31.38 -27.45 27.43
N ARG A 857 -32.67 -27.72 27.68
CA ARG A 857 -33.13 -29.00 28.25
C ARG A 857 -34.22 -29.61 27.39
N THR A 858 -34.14 -30.93 27.22
CA THR A 858 -35.10 -31.73 26.46
C THR A 858 -35.84 -32.65 27.42
N ILE A 859 -37.17 -32.59 27.42
CA ILE A 859 -38.06 -33.44 28.23
C ILE A 859 -38.78 -34.42 27.30
N ALA A 860 -38.64 -35.72 27.57
CA ALA A 860 -39.27 -36.78 26.78
C ALA A 860 -40.74 -37.01 27.21
N LEU A 861 -41.64 -36.95 26.23
CA LEU A 861 -43.08 -37.16 26.35
C LEU A 861 -43.54 -38.25 25.38
N GLU A 862 -44.72 -38.81 25.62
CA GLU A 862 -45.43 -39.68 24.67
C GLU A 862 -46.82 -39.10 24.40
N ALA A 863 -47.27 -39.16 23.15
CA ALA A 863 -48.53 -38.60 22.69
C ALA A 863 -49.38 -39.66 21.98
N ILE A 864 -50.70 -39.57 22.15
CA ILE A 864 -51.69 -40.34 21.39
C ILE A 864 -52.83 -39.43 20.95
N CYS A 865 -53.24 -39.57 19.69
CA CYS A 865 -54.38 -38.86 19.12
C CYS A 865 -55.46 -39.85 18.65
N ASP A 866 -56.72 -39.59 19.00
CA ASP A 866 -57.85 -40.44 18.59
C ASP A 866 -58.04 -40.41 17.06
N LEU A 867 -58.32 -41.58 16.45
CA LEU A 867 -58.53 -41.72 15.00
C LEU A 867 -60.04 -41.71 14.65
N PRO A 868 -60.59 -40.62 14.09
CA PRO A 868 -61.95 -40.62 13.54
C PRO A 868 -62.04 -41.46 12.25
N GLY A 869 -63.22 -42.01 11.96
CA GLY A 869 -63.53 -42.74 10.73
C GLY A 869 -63.49 -41.88 9.46
N LYS A 870 -62.29 -41.49 9.02
CA LYS A 870 -62.10 -40.69 7.82
C LYS A 870 -62.10 -41.54 6.56
N ARG A 871 -62.72 -40.98 5.51
CA ARG A 871 -62.72 -41.49 4.12
C ARG A 871 -61.55 -40.92 3.28
N GLU A 872 -60.80 -39.94 3.81
CA GLU A 872 -59.76 -39.18 3.10
C GLU A 872 -58.42 -39.07 3.88
N GLU A 873 -57.31 -38.96 3.15
CA GLU A 873 -55.94 -38.82 3.70
C GLU A 873 -55.62 -37.38 4.17
N ARG A 874 -56.46 -36.79 5.04
CA ARG A 874 -56.23 -35.44 5.60
C ARG A 874 -55.75 -35.47 7.05
N ALA A 875 -54.73 -34.67 7.35
CA ALA A 875 -54.22 -34.48 8.71
C ALA A 875 -55.31 -34.04 9.72
N ILE A 876 -55.11 -34.40 10.98
CA ILE A 876 -55.94 -34.06 12.13
C ILE A 876 -55.17 -33.02 12.93
N GLU A 877 -55.67 -31.79 12.92
CA GLU A 877 -55.09 -30.68 13.65
C GLU A 877 -55.39 -30.81 15.14
N GLN A 878 -54.36 -30.77 15.96
CA GLN A 878 -54.39 -30.71 17.42
C GLN A 878 -53.45 -29.59 17.87
N LYS A 879 -53.50 -29.22 19.15
CA LYS A 879 -52.58 -28.22 19.70
C LYS A 879 -52.20 -28.54 21.14
N VAL A 880 -51.01 -28.09 21.50
CA VAL A 880 -50.50 -28.08 22.86
C VAL A 880 -50.34 -26.64 23.31
N SER A 881 -50.89 -26.30 24.48
CA SER A 881 -50.71 -25.00 25.10
C SER A 881 -49.77 -25.12 26.30
N LEU A 882 -48.74 -24.26 26.35
CA LEU A 882 -47.72 -24.25 27.40
C LEU A 882 -47.85 -23.00 28.28
N GLN A 883 -47.96 -23.21 29.59
CA GLN A 883 -47.80 -22.16 30.59
C GLN A 883 -46.39 -22.26 31.17
N VAL A 884 -45.59 -21.18 31.04
CA VAL A 884 -44.15 -21.17 31.36
C VAL A 884 -43.77 -19.96 32.23
N PRO A 885 -42.71 -20.03 33.06
CA PRO A 885 -42.42 -19.00 34.06
C PRO A 885 -41.87 -17.69 33.49
N TRP A 886 -41.32 -17.70 32.27
CA TRP A 886 -40.73 -16.51 31.63
C TRP A 886 -41.70 -15.73 30.72
N SER A 887 -42.96 -16.19 30.57
CA SER A 887 -43.99 -15.54 29.75
C SER A 887 -45.30 -15.47 30.51
N ARG A 888 -45.99 -14.32 30.47
CA ARG A 888 -47.36 -14.20 30.98
C ARG A 888 -48.40 -14.75 29.99
N ASN A 889 -48.04 -14.90 28.73
CA ASN A 889 -48.89 -15.43 27.67
C ASN A 889 -48.66 -16.93 27.49
N GLU A 890 -49.74 -17.67 27.27
CA GLU A 890 -49.71 -19.10 26.95
C GLU A 890 -49.11 -19.33 25.56
N ILE A 891 -48.10 -20.20 25.45
CA ILE A 891 -47.45 -20.53 24.17
C ILE A 891 -48.23 -21.68 23.52
N THR A 892 -48.86 -21.42 22.38
CA THR A 892 -49.62 -22.45 21.63
C THR A 892 -48.76 -23.06 20.53
N ILE A 893 -48.69 -24.39 20.49
CA ILE A 893 -47.92 -25.18 19.53
C ILE A 893 -48.88 -26.10 18.74
N PRO A 894 -49.06 -25.88 17.42
CA PRO A 894 -49.91 -26.74 16.59
C PRO A 894 -49.24 -28.08 16.27
N LEU A 895 -50.02 -29.17 16.31
CA LEU A 895 -49.62 -30.54 15.99
C LEU A 895 -50.53 -31.10 14.89
N HIS A 896 -49.96 -31.77 13.90
CA HIS A 896 -50.72 -32.32 12.76
C HIS A 896 -50.53 -33.84 12.70
N PHE A 897 -51.62 -34.60 12.89
CA PHE A 897 -51.61 -36.07 12.91
C PHE A 897 -52.19 -36.66 11.62
N MET A 898 -51.42 -37.45 10.88
CA MET A 898 -51.95 -38.22 9.75
C MET A 898 -52.79 -39.40 10.24
N PRO A 899 -53.91 -39.77 9.61
CA PRO A 899 -54.67 -40.95 10.03
C PRO A 899 -53.83 -42.22 9.87
N ALA A 900 -53.89 -43.17 10.81
CA ALA A 900 -53.19 -44.45 10.65
C ALA A 900 -53.76 -45.30 9.50
N LEU A 901 -55.09 -45.27 9.33
CA LEU A 901 -55.80 -45.96 8.27
C LEU A 901 -57.00 -45.18 7.76
N ILE A 902 -57.40 -45.47 6.52
CA ILE A 902 -58.65 -44.99 5.90
C ILE A 902 -59.44 -46.16 5.32
N ALA A 903 -60.72 -45.94 5.10
CA ALA A 903 -61.63 -46.93 4.56
C ALA A 903 -62.45 -46.36 3.40
N SER A 904 -62.67 -47.17 2.36
CA SER A 904 -63.53 -46.86 1.22
C SER A 904 -64.47 -48.02 0.92
N CYS A 905 -65.63 -47.77 0.30
CA CYS A 905 -66.60 -48.79 -0.05
C CYS A 905 -66.92 -48.76 -1.55
N ARG A 906 -66.90 -49.91 -2.22
CA ARG A 906 -67.18 -50.06 -3.65
C ARG A 906 -68.36 -50.99 -3.87
N LEU A 907 -69.26 -50.63 -4.78
CA LEU A 907 -70.41 -51.44 -5.18
C LEU A 907 -70.12 -52.22 -6.46
N HIS A 908 -70.29 -53.54 -6.42
CA HIS A 908 -70.14 -54.45 -7.54
C HIS A 908 -71.45 -55.16 -7.88
N SER A 909 -71.62 -55.54 -9.15
CA SER A 909 -72.83 -56.17 -9.66
C SER A 909 -72.52 -57.49 -10.38
N SER A 910 -73.30 -58.53 -10.10
CA SER A 910 -73.32 -59.78 -10.88
C SER A 910 -74.77 -60.11 -11.24
N GLY A 911 -75.16 -59.80 -12.48
CA GLY A 911 -76.57 -59.72 -12.85
C GLY A 911 -77.31 -58.75 -11.92
N ALA A 912 -78.39 -59.22 -11.28
CA ALA A 912 -79.16 -58.42 -10.32
C ALA A 912 -78.53 -58.35 -8.91
N ARG A 913 -77.66 -59.29 -8.53
CA ARG A 913 -77.04 -59.33 -7.19
C ARG A 913 -76.03 -58.19 -7.00
N LYS A 914 -75.90 -57.70 -5.77
CA LYS A 914 -75.03 -56.59 -5.40
C LYS A 914 -74.08 -56.96 -4.27
N PHE A 915 -72.85 -56.46 -4.35
CA PHE A 915 -71.79 -56.75 -3.37
C PHE A 915 -71.07 -55.45 -2.99
N LEU A 916 -70.94 -55.22 -1.69
CA LEU A 916 -70.20 -54.09 -1.12
C LEU A 916 -68.81 -54.56 -0.69
N GLN A 917 -67.79 -53.97 -1.27
CA GLN A 917 -66.39 -54.20 -0.92
C GLN A 917 -65.87 -53.03 -0.09
N VAL A 918 -65.62 -53.24 1.20
CA VAL A 918 -64.90 -52.28 2.05
C VAL A 918 -63.41 -52.51 1.93
N VAL A 919 -62.69 -51.52 1.42
CA VAL A 919 -61.24 -51.53 1.27
C VAL A 919 -60.61 -50.63 2.33
N LEU A 920 -59.83 -51.23 3.22
CA LEU A 920 -59.00 -50.55 4.20
C LEU A 920 -57.59 -50.35 3.66
N LYS A 921 -57.05 -49.15 3.84
CA LYS A 921 -55.71 -48.78 3.37
C LYS A 921 -54.94 -48.13 4.53
N GLY A 922 -53.73 -48.63 4.80
CA GLY A 922 -52.78 -47.98 5.69
C GLY A 922 -52.24 -46.69 5.05
N VAL A 923 -52.23 -45.60 5.80
CA VAL A 923 -51.73 -44.29 5.32
C VAL A 923 -50.35 -43.98 5.91
N SER A 924 -50.08 -44.50 7.11
CA SER A 924 -48.78 -44.40 7.78
C SER A 924 -47.92 -45.65 7.56
N ASP A 925 -46.64 -45.56 7.93
CA ASP A 925 -45.70 -46.68 7.85
C ASP A 925 -45.87 -47.68 9.02
N TYR A 926 -46.81 -47.42 9.93
CA TYR A 926 -47.15 -48.34 11.01
C TYR A 926 -47.81 -49.60 10.46
N ARG A 927 -47.48 -50.75 11.08
CA ARG A 927 -48.17 -52.02 10.82
C ARG A 927 -49.30 -52.14 11.82
N LEU A 928 -50.53 -52.30 11.33
CA LEU A 928 -51.72 -52.32 12.17
C LEU A 928 -52.34 -53.71 12.16
N VAL A 929 -52.59 -54.27 13.34
CA VAL A 929 -53.33 -55.53 13.48
C VAL A 929 -54.81 -55.20 13.52
N LEU A 930 -55.59 -55.84 12.65
CA LEU A 930 -57.02 -55.62 12.49
C LEU A 930 -57.81 -56.84 12.97
N ARG A 931 -58.93 -56.61 13.67
CA ARG A 931 -59.88 -57.64 14.09
C ARG A 931 -61.32 -57.14 14.20
N ASP A 932 -62.26 -58.06 14.35
CA ASP A 932 -63.69 -57.82 14.60
C ASP A 932 -64.38 -56.96 13.51
N ALA A 933 -64.08 -57.21 12.23
CA ALA A 933 -64.65 -56.47 11.12
C ALA A 933 -66.12 -56.85 10.89
N ARG A 934 -67.02 -55.86 10.94
CA ARG A 934 -68.46 -56.07 10.77
C ARG A 934 -69.10 -54.92 10.01
N MET A 935 -70.11 -55.25 9.21
CA MET A 935 -70.97 -54.27 8.55
C MET A 935 -72.40 -54.41 9.05
N THR A 936 -73.03 -53.28 9.37
CA THR A 936 -74.43 -53.23 9.82
C THR A 936 -75.17 -52.16 9.02
N CYS A 937 -76.43 -52.40 8.68
CA CYS A 937 -77.32 -51.42 8.08
C CYS A 937 -78.59 -51.31 8.93
N ALA A 938 -79.04 -50.07 9.17
CA ALA A 938 -80.27 -49.81 9.93
C ALA A 938 -81.49 -49.52 9.02
N ALA A 939 -81.31 -49.56 7.69
CA ALA A 939 -82.39 -49.29 6.74
C ALA A 939 -83.35 -50.48 6.62
N GLU A 940 -84.66 -50.22 6.66
CA GLU A 940 -85.70 -51.25 6.47
C GLU A 940 -85.65 -51.83 5.04
N GLY A 941 -85.87 -53.14 4.90
CA GLY A 941 -85.86 -53.83 3.59
C GLY A 941 -84.46 -54.13 3.01
N VAL A 942 -83.39 -53.86 3.77
CA VAL A 942 -82.00 -54.13 3.37
C VAL A 942 -81.40 -55.21 4.26
N THR A 943 -80.87 -56.27 3.65
CA THR A 943 -80.12 -57.33 4.35
C THR A 943 -78.66 -57.33 3.90
N ILE A 944 -77.75 -57.29 4.87
CA ILE A 944 -76.31 -57.44 4.65
C ILE A 944 -75.91 -58.85 5.02
N ILE A 945 -75.35 -59.59 4.06
CA ILE A 945 -74.86 -60.95 4.28
C ILE A 945 -73.33 -60.89 4.25
N ASP A 946 -72.69 -61.30 5.35
CA ASP A 946 -71.24 -61.41 5.41
C ASP A 946 -70.79 -62.63 4.58
N ILE A 947 -69.95 -62.37 3.58
CA ILE A 947 -69.38 -63.39 2.70
C ILE A 947 -67.87 -63.54 2.88
N ASN A 948 -67.32 -62.98 3.97
CA ASN A 948 -65.94 -63.19 4.39
C ASN A 948 -65.79 -64.55 5.13
N PRO A 949 -64.56 -65.08 5.30
CA PRO A 949 -64.34 -66.31 6.05
C PRO A 949 -64.94 -66.28 7.47
N PRO A 950 -65.54 -67.38 7.97
CA PRO A 950 -66.25 -67.41 9.24
C PRO A 950 -65.34 -67.22 10.48
N GLU A 951 -64.06 -67.58 10.38
CA GLU A 951 -63.05 -67.31 11.41
C GLU A 951 -62.18 -66.11 10.97
N GLN A 952 -62.48 -64.92 11.49
CA GLN A 952 -61.66 -63.73 11.22
C GLN A 952 -60.37 -63.79 12.07
N GLN A 953 -59.27 -64.24 11.47
CA GLN A 953 -57.94 -64.17 12.08
C GLN A 953 -57.40 -62.73 12.13
N GLU A 954 -56.50 -62.44 13.08
CA GLU A 954 -55.79 -61.17 13.13
C GLU A 954 -55.07 -60.89 11.81
N THR A 955 -55.46 -59.81 11.14
CA THR A 955 -54.89 -59.46 9.84
C THR A 955 -54.00 -58.25 9.97
N VAL A 956 -52.74 -58.37 9.55
CA VAL A 956 -51.77 -57.27 9.62
C VAL A 956 -51.85 -56.43 8.35
N MET A 957 -52.27 -55.17 8.51
CA MET A 957 -52.26 -54.15 7.47
C MET A 957 -50.95 -53.39 7.48
N SER A 958 -50.46 -53.02 6.30
CA SER A 958 -49.36 -52.07 6.13
C SER A 958 -49.70 -51.11 4.99
N LYS A 959 -48.92 -50.04 4.82
CA LYS A 959 -49.13 -49.06 3.75
C LYS A 959 -49.22 -49.65 2.34
N ALA A 960 -48.49 -50.73 2.07
CA ALA A 960 -48.46 -51.42 0.77
C ALA A 960 -49.59 -52.44 0.57
N LEU A 961 -50.28 -52.83 1.66
CA LEU A 961 -51.24 -53.93 1.65
C LEU A 961 -52.62 -53.41 2.06
N ALA A 962 -53.55 -53.35 1.10
CA ALA A 962 -54.94 -53.04 1.36
C ALA A 962 -55.71 -54.32 1.71
N ILE A 963 -56.58 -54.22 2.72
CA ILE A 963 -57.41 -55.35 3.17
C ILE A 963 -58.85 -55.07 2.73
N SER A 964 -59.47 -56.05 2.10
CA SER A 964 -60.85 -55.94 1.61
C SER A 964 -61.77 -56.89 2.34
N TYR A 965 -62.93 -56.39 2.74
CA TYR A 965 -64.05 -57.18 3.23
C TYR A 965 -65.19 -57.08 2.23
N LEU A 966 -65.82 -58.21 1.91
CA LEU A 966 -66.91 -58.28 0.96
C LEU A 966 -68.22 -58.67 1.66
N TYR A 967 -69.30 -57.98 1.33
CA TYR A 967 -70.64 -58.23 1.87
C TYR A 967 -71.64 -58.28 0.72
N GLU A 968 -72.54 -59.26 0.70
CA GLU A 968 -73.67 -59.25 -0.24
C GLU A 968 -74.74 -58.28 0.28
N PHE A 969 -75.18 -57.40 -0.61
CA PHE A 969 -76.13 -56.34 -0.35
C PHE A 969 -77.44 -56.68 -1.05
N GLN A 970 -78.45 -57.06 -0.26
CA GLN A 970 -79.77 -57.41 -0.76
C GLN A 970 -80.78 -56.34 -0.37
N VAL A 971 -81.51 -55.85 -1.37
CA VAL A 971 -82.61 -54.89 -1.20
C VAL A 971 -83.87 -55.54 -1.76
N GLU A 972 -84.95 -55.51 -1.00
CA GLU A 972 -86.25 -55.99 -1.49
C GLU A 972 -86.67 -55.22 -2.74
N ALA A 973 -87.29 -55.92 -3.71
CA ALA A 973 -87.66 -55.33 -5.00
C ALA A 973 -88.70 -54.23 -4.82
N LEU A 974 -88.27 -52.97 -4.99
CA LEU A 974 -89.16 -51.81 -4.96
C LEU A 974 -90.10 -51.85 -6.19
N LYS A 975 -91.41 -51.83 -5.93
CA LYS A 975 -92.43 -51.68 -6.97
C LYS A 975 -92.27 -50.29 -7.61
N ALA A 976 -92.30 -50.29 -8.94
CA ALA A 976 -92.03 -49.20 -9.88
C ALA A 976 -92.19 -47.74 -9.38
N GLU A 977 -91.26 -46.91 -9.89
CA GLU A 977 -91.29 -45.44 -10.06
C GLU A 977 -90.43 -44.58 -9.10
N THR A 978 -89.40 -43.95 -9.70
CA THR A 978 -88.58 -42.78 -9.28
C THR A 978 -87.62 -42.92 -8.09
N GLU A 979 -86.31 -42.85 -8.42
CA GLU A 979 -85.12 -42.72 -7.56
C GLU A 979 -84.99 -43.63 -6.32
N LEU A 980 -83.99 -44.53 -6.36
CA LEU A 980 -83.66 -45.41 -5.24
C LEU A 980 -83.06 -44.60 -4.06
N PRO A 981 -83.51 -44.80 -2.81
CA PRO A 981 -82.99 -44.05 -1.67
C PRO A 981 -81.52 -44.40 -1.37
N ILE A 982 -80.80 -43.43 -0.80
CA ILE A 982 -79.44 -43.65 -0.27
C ILE A 982 -79.53 -44.56 0.95
N VAL A 983 -78.76 -45.65 0.93
CA VAL A 983 -78.68 -46.60 2.04
C VAL A 983 -77.37 -46.41 2.80
N ASN A 984 -77.46 -46.08 4.09
CA ASN A 984 -76.28 -45.89 4.94
C ASN A 984 -75.87 -47.22 5.58
N VAL A 985 -74.62 -47.62 5.36
CA VAL A 985 -74.02 -48.84 5.93
C VAL A 985 -72.85 -48.48 6.85
N ASP A 986 -72.87 -49.01 8.07
CA ASP A 986 -71.85 -48.78 9.09
C ASP A 986 -70.85 -49.93 9.08
N PHE A 987 -69.57 -49.61 8.86
CA PHE A 987 -68.46 -50.54 9.01
C PHE A 987 -67.70 -50.26 10.31
N ARG A 988 -67.46 -51.32 11.09
CA ARG A 988 -66.77 -51.24 12.40
C ARG A 988 -65.71 -52.31 12.52
N MET A 989 -64.63 -51.98 13.23
CA MET A 989 -63.52 -52.89 13.52
C MET A 989 -62.69 -52.39 14.70
N ARG A 990 -61.70 -53.18 15.12
CA ARG A 990 -60.70 -52.76 16.11
C ARG A 990 -59.30 -52.92 15.55
N PHE A 991 -58.40 -52.02 15.92
CA PHE A 991 -57.02 -52.04 15.48
C PHE A 991 -56.02 -51.76 16.61
N ALA A 992 -54.82 -52.29 16.50
CA ALA A 992 -53.70 -52.01 17.40
C ALA A 992 -52.39 -51.92 16.60
N ASP A 993 -51.36 -51.32 17.18
CA ASP A 993 -50.01 -51.37 16.60
C ASP A 993 -49.43 -52.79 16.69
N ALA A 994 -49.02 -53.33 15.55
CA ALA A 994 -48.47 -54.68 15.44
C ALA A 994 -47.08 -54.82 16.07
N THR A 995 -46.36 -53.71 16.28
CA THR A 995 -45.04 -53.70 16.93
C THR A 995 -45.13 -53.93 18.43
N VAL A 996 -46.30 -53.69 19.03
CA VAL A 996 -46.54 -53.92 20.44
C VAL A 996 -46.80 -55.42 20.68
N PRO A 997 -46.16 -56.06 21.69
CA PRO A 997 -46.45 -57.44 22.07
C PRO A 997 -47.92 -57.65 22.39
N GLU A 998 -48.48 -58.80 22.03
CA GLU A 998 -49.93 -59.10 22.14
C GLU A 998 -50.49 -58.84 23.55
N GLU A 999 -49.73 -59.19 24.59
CA GLU A 999 -50.06 -58.98 26.01
C GLU A 999 -50.20 -57.50 26.41
N CYS A 1000 -49.63 -56.58 25.64
CA CYS A 1000 -49.61 -55.13 25.89
C CYS A 1000 -50.39 -54.33 24.85
N ARG A 1001 -51.07 -54.98 23.88
CA ARG A 1001 -51.79 -54.29 22.80
C ARG A 1001 -53.09 -53.66 23.30
N THR A 1002 -53.16 -52.33 23.18
CA THR A 1002 -54.42 -51.59 23.34
C THR A 1002 -55.16 -51.54 22.01
N TYR A 1003 -56.25 -52.29 21.86
CA TYR A 1003 -57.07 -52.28 20.64
C TYR A 1003 -58.03 -51.09 20.64
N LEU A 1004 -57.80 -50.15 19.73
CA LEU A 1004 -58.62 -48.96 19.52
C LEU A 1004 -59.80 -49.26 18.57
N PRO A 1005 -61.00 -48.72 18.84
CA PRO A 1005 -62.14 -48.88 17.95
C PRO A 1005 -62.00 -47.99 16.70
N TYR A 1006 -62.39 -48.52 15.54
CA TYR A 1006 -62.55 -47.76 14.30
C TYR A 1006 -63.95 -47.99 13.72
N SER A 1007 -64.62 -46.91 13.31
CA SER A 1007 -65.99 -46.93 12.79
C SER A 1007 -66.15 -45.90 11.69
N VAL A 1008 -66.73 -46.29 10.56
CA VAL A 1008 -66.99 -45.43 9.41
C VAL A 1008 -68.32 -45.80 8.77
N THR A 1009 -69.12 -44.80 8.40
CA THR A 1009 -70.38 -45.00 7.66
C THR A 1009 -70.12 -44.77 6.18
N PHE A 1010 -70.80 -45.50 5.29
CA PHE A 1010 -70.77 -45.33 3.82
C PHE A 1010 -72.19 -45.15 3.26
N ASP A 1011 -72.30 -44.39 2.19
CA ASP A 1011 -73.56 -44.08 1.52
C ASP A 1011 -73.65 -44.91 0.23
N VAL A 1012 -74.64 -45.79 0.10
CA VAL A 1012 -74.83 -46.70 -1.04
C VAL A 1012 -75.99 -46.22 -1.91
N MET A 1013 -75.72 -45.98 -3.20
CA MET A 1013 -76.66 -45.47 -4.20
C MET A 1013 -76.58 -46.29 -5.48
N ASP A 1014 -77.56 -46.10 -6.39
CA ASP A 1014 -77.54 -46.64 -7.76
C ASP A 1014 -77.36 -48.18 -7.84
N TYR A 1015 -77.95 -48.90 -6.89
CA TYR A 1015 -77.75 -50.33 -6.67
C TYR A 1015 -78.72 -51.24 -7.44
N THR A 1016 -79.45 -50.74 -8.44
CA THR A 1016 -80.30 -51.57 -9.31
C THR A 1016 -79.73 -51.63 -10.71
N THR A 1017 -79.62 -52.84 -11.28
CA THR A 1017 -79.13 -53.02 -12.65
C THR A 1017 -80.25 -52.75 -13.65
N LEU A 1018 -80.06 -51.72 -14.48
CA LEU A 1018 -81.06 -51.22 -15.44
C LEU A 1018 -80.88 -51.83 -16.83
N PHE A 1019 -79.64 -52.00 -17.26
CA PHE A 1019 -79.30 -52.51 -18.59
C PHE A 1019 -78.27 -53.63 -18.53
N THR A 1020 -78.41 -54.59 -19.43
CA THR A 1020 -77.44 -55.67 -19.64
C THR A 1020 -76.83 -55.55 -21.03
N ILE A 1021 -75.52 -55.77 -21.09
CA ILE A 1021 -74.75 -55.75 -22.34
C ILE A 1021 -74.18 -57.14 -22.57
N CYS A 1022 -74.42 -57.66 -23.77
CA CYS A 1022 -73.87 -58.93 -24.24
C CYS A 1022 -73.32 -58.71 -25.65
N ALA A 1023 -72.04 -59.00 -25.87
CA ALA A 1023 -71.46 -58.95 -27.21
C ALA A 1023 -70.75 -60.25 -27.56
N LYS A 1024 -70.77 -60.58 -28.86
CA LYS A 1024 -70.16 -61.77 -29.43
C LYS A 1024 -69.49 -61.40 -30.75
N VAL A 1025 -68.29 -61.92 -30.99
CA VAL A 1025 -67.58 -61.76 -32.27
C VAL A 1025 -67.80 -63.01 -33.13
N GLU A 1026 -68.27 -62.83 -34.37
CA GLU A 1026 -68.56 -63.89 -35.32
C GLU A 1026 -67.75 -63.69 -36.62
N PRO A 1027 -66.78 -64.57 -36.95
CA PRO A 1027 -66.04 -64.51 -38.21
C PRO A 1027 -66.86 -65.08 -39.38
N GLN A 1028 -66.56 -64.67 -40.62
CA GLN A 1028 -67.23 -65.22 -41.82
C GLN A 1028 -66.88 -66.70 -42.10
N GLU A 1029 -65.65 -67.14 -41.81
CA GLU A 1029 -65.26 -68.56 -41.82
C GLU A 1029 -64.44 -68.92 -40.56
N LEU A 1030 -63.20 -68.41 -40.47
CA LEU A 1030 -62.29 -68.58 -39.33
C LEU A 1030 -61.76 -67.23 -38.88
N CYS A 1031 -61.72 -66.99 -37.56
CA CYS A 1031 -61.21 -65.74 -36.99
C CYS A 1031 -59.67 -65.69 -37.12
N ARG A 1032 -59.16 -64.92 -38.07
CA ARG A 1032 -57.73 -64.78 -38.38
C ARG A 1032 -57.30 -63.32 -38.27
N VAL A 1033 -56.03 -63.10 -37.94
CA VAL A 1033 -55.42 -61.77 -37.92
C VAL A 1033 -55.65 -61.09 -39.26
N ASN A 1034 -56.09 -59.83 -39.20
CA ASN A 1034 -56.44 -58.98 -40.35
C ASN A 1034 -57.62 -59.46 -41.21
N SER A 1035 -58.41 -60.43 -40.74
CA SER A 1035 -59.68 -60.83 -41.38
C SER A 1035 -60.87 -60.16 -40.69
N VAL A 1036 -61.78 -59.56 -41.46
CA VAL A 1036 -62.95 -58.86 -40.90
C VAL A 1036 -63.89 -59.85 -40.23
N CYS A 1037 -64.27 -59.56 -39.00
CA CYS A 1037 -65.25 -60.28 -38.19
C CYS A 1037 -66.38 -59.35 -37.78
N HIS A 1038 -67.55 -59.89 -37.48
CA HIS A 1038 -68.71 -59.11 -37.06
C HIS A 1038 -68.85 -59.16 -35.52
N LEU A 1039 -68.70 -58.02 -34.85
CA LEU A 1039 -69.04 -57.83 -33.44
C LEU A 1039 -70.54 -57.53 -33.31
N ASN A 1040 -71.28 -58.54 -32.85
CA ASN A 1040 -72.70 -58.46 -32.57
C ASN A 1040 -72.90 -58.05 -31.10
N LEU A 1041 -73.32 -56.80 -30.89
CA LEU A 1041 -73.64 -56.21 -29.60
C LEU A 1041 -75.16 -56.22 -29.37
N ARG A 1042 -75.61 -56.83 -28.28
CA ARG A 1042 -76.99 -56.76 -27.79
C ARG A 1042 -77.04 -55.98 -26.48
N ILE A 1043 -77.88 -54.96 -26.45
CA ILE A 1043 -78.21 -54.17 -25.26
C ILE A 1043 -79.66 -54.48 -24.89
N SER A 1044 -79.88 -54.98 -23.67
CA SER A 1044 -81.21 -55.39 -23.20
C SER A 1044 -81.60 -54.62 -21.94
N LYS A 1045 -82.83 -54.13 -21.93
CA LYS A 1045 -83.48 -53.52 -20.76
C LYS A 1045 -83.80 -54.62 -19.75
N VAL A 1046 -83.36 -54.47 -18.49
CA VAL A 1046 -83.64 -55.48 -17.45
C VAL A 1046 -85.03 -55.24 -16.86
N HIS A 1047 -85.34 -54.00 -16.51
CA HIS A 1047 -86.63 -53.55 -15.95
C HIS A 1047 -87.01 -52.20 -16.59
N ASP A 1048 -88.29 -51.82 -16.52
CA ASP A 1048 -88.73 -50.50 -16.95
C ASP A 1048 -88.01 -49.39 -16.18
N ASN A 1049 -87.40 -48.49 -16.94
CA ASN A 1049 -86.60 -47.40 -16.41
C ASN A 1049 -86.69 -46.18 -17.36
N PRO A 1050 -86.46 -44.96 -16.85
CA PRO A 1050 -86.76 -43.71 -17.58
C PRO A 1050 -85.75 -43.36 -18.67
N TYR A 1051 -84.72 -44.19 -18.90
CA TYR A 1051 -83.65 -43.88 -19.85
C TYR A 1051 -83.94 -44.51 -21.22
N ALA A 1052 -84.56 -43.73 -22.11
CA ALA A 1052 -84.93 -44.17 -23.46
C ALA A 1052 -83.76 -44.10 -24.45
N ASP A 1053 -83.07 -42.96 -24.54
CA ASP A 1053 -81.98 -42.77 -25.51
C ASP A 1053 -80.60 -43.05 -24.90
N LEU A 1054 -79.86 -43.96 -25.54
CA LEU A 1054 -78.58 -44.46 -25.06
C LEU A 1054 -77.52 -44.32 -26.14
N MET A 1055 -76.29 -44.00 -25.74
CA MET A 1055 -75.13 -44.08 -26.62
C MET A 1055 -74.25 -45.24 -26.20
N TYR A 1056 -74.00 -46.15 -27.14
CA TYR A 1056 -73.01 -47.21 -26.96
C TYR A 1056 -71.69 -46.76 -27.58
N GLU A 1057 -70.60 -47.16 -26.94
CA GLU A 1057 -69.24 -46.95 -27.43
C GLU A 1057 -68.44 -48.24 -27.25
N VAL A 1058 -67.81 -48.68 -28.34
CA VAL A 1058 -66.89 -49.82 -28.33
C VAL A 1058 -65.49 -49.31 -28.05
N LEU A 1059 -65.00 -49.65 -26.86
CA LEU A 1059 -63.67 -49.36 -26.37
C LEU A 1059 -62.77 -50.57 -26.66
N ALA A 1060 -62.29 -50.64 -27.89
CA ALA A 1060 -61.33 -51.63 -28.34
C ALA A 1060 -59.90 -51.22 -27.96
N ASP A 1061 -59.11 -52.16 -27.42
CA ASP A 1061 -57.66 -51.98 -27.32
C ASP A 1061 -57.06 -52.00 -28.73
N GLN A 1062 -56.49 -50.87 -29.15
CA GLN A 1062 -55.97 -50.66 -30.50
C GLN A 1062 -54.80 -51.58 -30.86
N ASN A 1063 -54.17 -52.25 -29.88
CA ASN A 1063 -53.15 -53.26 -30.15
C ASN A 1063 -53.76 -54.65 -30.43
N MET A 1064 -55.01 -54.87 -30.01
CA MET A 1064 -55.69 -56.17 -30.12
C MET A 1064 -56.77 -56.17 -31.21
N TRP A 1065 -57.50 -55.06 -31.34
CA TRP A 1065 -58.67 -54.95 -32.21
C TRP A 1065 -58.67 -53.61 -32.96
N ALA A 1066 -58.91 -53.66 -34.27
CA ALA A 1066 -59.30 -52.50 -35.05
C ALA A 1066 -60.80 -52.57 -35.34
N VAL A 1067 -61.55 -51.51 -35.01
CA VAL A 1067 -62.96 -51.39 -35.37
C VAL A 1067 -63.06 -50.72 -36.74
N VAL A 1068 -63.67 -51.38 -37.70
CA VAL A 1068 -63.85 -50.88 -39.06
C VAL A 1068 -65.14 -50.05 -39.10
N GLY A 1069 -64.99 -48.74 -39.30
CA GLY A 1069 -66.11 -47.81 -39.39
C GLY A 1069 -66.42 -47.10 -38.06
N ARG A 1070 -67.71 -47.01 -37.70
CA ARG A 1070 -68.14 -46.23 -36.53
C ARG A 1070 -67.91 -47.04 -35.25
N THR A 1071 -67.22 -46.46 -34.27
CA THR A 1071 -66.96 -47.07 -32.96
C THR A 1071 -68.06 -46.80 -31.92
N ALA A 1072 -69.03 -45.95 -32.25
CA ALA A 1072 -70.09 -45.54 -31.36
C ALA A 1072 -71.36 -45.18 -32.12
N GLY A 1073 -72.50 -45.27 -31.44
CA GLY A 1073 -73.81 -44.92 -32.01
C GLY A 1073 -74.84 -44.66 -30.92
N VAL A 1074 -75.87 -43.90 -31.29
CA VAL A 1074 -77.04 -43.63 -30.44
C VAL A 1074 -78.15 -44.60 -30.83
N ILE A 1075 -78.78 -45.22 -29.83
CA ILE A 1075 -79.94 -46.09 -29.96
C ILE A 1075 -81.06 -45.58 -29.07
N SER A 1076 -82.31 -45.79 -29.48
CA SER A 1076 -83.48 -45.54 -28.64
C SER A 1076 -84.09 -46.86 -28.19
N MET A 1077 -84.39 -46.96 -26.90
CA MET A 1077 -84.99 -48.11 -26.20
C MET A 1077 -86.44 -47.83 -25.80
N GLU A 1078 -87.07 -46.78 -26.35
CA GLU A 1078 -88.41 -46.34 -25.95
C GLU A 1078 -89.49 -47.40 -26.22
N GLU A 1079 -89.46 -48.03 -27.40
CA GLU A 1079 -90.46 -49.02 -27.84
C GLU A 1079 -89.93 -50.46 -27.95
N VAL A 1080 -88.67 -50.72 -27.54
CA VAL A 1080 -88.01 -52.02 -27.74
C VAL A 1080 -87.29 -52.49 -26.48
N GLU A 1081 -87.47 -53.76 -26.11
CA GLU A 1081 -86.81 -54.36 -24.94
C GLU A 1081 -85.30 -54.61 -25.16
N SER A 1082 -84.88 -54.81 -26.42
CA SER A 1082 -83.47 -55.00 -26.75
C SER A 1082 -83.11 -54.46 -28.15
N HIS A 1083 -81.92 -53.89 -28.26
CA HIS A 1083 -81.36 -53.43 -29.52
C HIS A 1083 -80.13 -54.28 -29.87
N SER A 1084 -80.05 -54.76 -31.12
CA SER A 1084 -78.90 -55.51 -31.62
C SER A 1084 -78.17 -54.69 -32.68
N ILE A 1085 -76.86 -54.56 -32.51
CA ILE A 1085 -75.98 -53.72 -33.32
C ILE A 1085 -74.85 -54.62 -33.84
N THR A 1086 -74.59 -54.58 -35.14
CA THR A 1086 -73.47 -55.30 -35.74
C THR A 1086 -72.42 -54.30 -36.21
N LEU A 1087 -71.18 -54.52 -35.80
CA LEU A 1087 -70.02 -53.69 -36.14
C LEU A 1087 -68.94 -54.58 -36.72
N ASP A 1088 -68.14 -54.06 -37.65
CA ASP A 1088 -67.02 -54.81 -38.21
C ASP A 1088 -65.77 -54.57 -37.37
N VAL A 1089 -65.08 -55.66 -37.00
CA VAL A 1089 -63.85 -55.63 -36.22
C VAL A 1089 -62.81 -56.56 -36.84
N LEU A 1090 -61.55 -56.14 -36.82
CA LEU A 1090 -60.39 -56.92 -37.23
C LEU A 1090 -59.56 -57.23 -36.00
N PRO A 1091 -59.23 -58.49 -35.71
CA PRO A 1091 -58.21 -58.78 -34.73
C PRO A 1091 -56.82 -58.51 -35.32
N LEU A 1092 -55.98 -57.82 -34.56
CA LEU A 1092 -54.65 -57.38 -35.00
C LEU A 1092 -53.53 -58.30 -34.51
N THR A 1093 -53.83 -59.16 -33.53
CA THR A 1093 -52.89 -60.12 -32.94
C THR A 1093 -53.53 -61.49 -32.82
N ALA A 1094 -52.70 -62.54 -32.90
CA ALA A 1094 -53.15 -63.92 -32.72
C ALA A 1094 -53.16 -64.30 -31.22
N GLY A 1095 -54.01 -65.25 -30.82
CA GLY A 1095 -54.14 -65.72 -29.43
C GLY A 1095 -55.55 -65.52 -28.85
N PHE A 1096 -55.71 -65.71 -27.54
CA PHE A 1096 -56.97 -65.50 -26.83
C PHE A 1096 -57.11 -64.02 -26.46
N LEU A 1097 -57.86 -63.27 -27.28
CA LEU A 1097 -58.08 -61.86 -27.06
C LEU A 1097 -59.37 -61.62 -26.25
N PRO A 1098 -59.35 -60.74 -25.23
CA PRO A 1098 -60.58 -60.26 -24.62
C PRO A 1098 -61.42 -59.53 -25.67
N LEU A 1099 -62.74 -59.70 -25.59
CA LEU A 1099 -63.64 -58.98 -26.48
C LEU A 1099 -63.56 -57.46 -26.19
N PRO A 1100 -63.75 -56.60 -27.20
CA PRO A 1100 -63.79 -55.15 -27.00
C PRO A 1100 -64.80 -54.75 -25.92
N ASN A 1101 -64.39 -53.88 -25.00
CA ASN A 1101 -65.26 -53.47 -23.90
C ASN A 1101 -66.31 -52.49 -24.42
N ILE A 1102 -67.56 -52.62 -23.96
CA ILE A 1102 -68.64 -51.72 -24.35
C ILE A 1102 -69.01 -50.81 -23.19
N ARG A 1103 -68.94 -49.51 -23.42
CA ARG A 1103 -69.46 -48.47 -22.53
C ARG A 1103 -70.83 -48.03 -23.01
N LEU A 1104 -71.76 -47.92 -22.08
CA LEU A 1104 -73.10 -47.40 -22.33
C LEU A 1104 -73.29 -46.14 -21.49
N SER A 1105 -73.80 -45.09 -22.13
CA SER A 1105 -74.05 -43.79 -21.51
C SER A 1105 -75.46 -43.31 -21.86
N LYS A 1106 -76.06 -42.53 -20.96
CA LYS A 1106 -77.32 -41.81 -21.19
C LYS A 1106 -77.06 -40.77 -22.28
N TYR A 1107 -77.85 -40.80 -23.36
CA TYR A 1107 -77.77 -39.81 -24.43
C TYR A 1107 -78.89 -38.78 -24.23
N ILE A 1108 -78.51 -37.53 -23.99
CA ILE A 1108 -79.46 -36.42 -23.85
C ILE A 1108 -79.37 -35.58 -25.12
N SER A 1109 -80.39 -35.70 -25.98
CA SER A 1109 -80.49 -34.93 -27.23
C SER A 1109 -80.66 -33.44 -26.95
N ALA A 1110 -80.08 -32.58 -27.81
CA ALA A 1110 -80.18 -31.14 -27.68
C ALA A 1110 -81.62 -30.68 -28.04
N ASN A 1111 -82.47 -30.54 -27.03
CA ASN A 1111 -83.82 -30.01 -27.21
C ASN A 1111 -83.77 -28.52 -27.63
N LYS A 1112 -84.42 -28.18 -28.75
CA LYS A 1112 -84.41 -26.86 -29.40
C LYS A 1112 -85.03 -25.70 -28.58
N SER A 1113 -85.32 -25.84 -27.28
CA SER A 1113 -86.05 -24.83 -26.51
C SER A 1113 -85.46 -24.37 -25.17
N LYS A 1114 -84.23 -24.76 -24.76
CA LYS A 1114 -83.50 -24.11 -23.64
C LYS A 1114 -81.98 -24.32 -23.81
N ASN A 1115 -81.22 -23.22 -23.96
CA ASN A 1115 -79.77 -22.96 -23.76
C ASN A 1115 -78.67 -24.05 -23.83
N ASP A 1116 -78.94 -25.31 -24.20
CA ASP A 1116 -77.93 -26.34 -24.42
C ASP A 1116 -77.78 -26.57 -25.92
N THR A 1117 -76.76 -25.94 -26.50
CA THR A 1117 -76.43 -25.99 -27.94
C THR A 1117 -75.77 -27.30 -28.38
N HIS A 1118 -75.51 -28.25 -27.47
CA HIS A 1118 -74.86 -29.54 -27.75
C HIS A 1118 -75.46 -30.70 -26.94
N SER A 1119 -75.58 -31.88 -27.57
CA SER A 1119 -76.01 -33.12 -26.90
C SER A 1119 -75.04 -33.50 -25.77
N ARG A 1120 -75.54 -33.92 -24.61
CA ARG A 1120 -74.73 -34.32 -23.45
C ARG A 1120 -74.77 -35.83 -23.24
N LEU A 1121 -73.62 -36.40 -22.88
CA LEU A 1121 -73.45 -37.80 -22.52
C LEU A 1121 -73.18 -37.92 -21.01
N GLN A 1122 -73.93 -38.78 -20.33
CA GLN A 1122 -73.70 -39.09 -18.91
C GLN A 1122 -73.46 -40.60 -18.73
N PRO A 1123 -72.30 -41.04 -18.22
CA PRO A 1123 -72.05 -42.45 -18.00
C PRO A 1123 -72.96 -42.98 -16.88
N PHE A 1124 -73.39 -44.23 -16.99
CA PHE A 1124 -74.09 -44.89 -15.89
C PHE A 1124 -73.09 -45.27 -14.77
N PRO A 1125 -73.49 -45.17 -13.50
CA PRO A 1125 -72.78 -45.75 -12.36
C PRO A 1125 -72.57 -47.26 -12.54
N PRO A 1126 -71.47 -47.84 -11.99
CA PRO A 1126 -71.17 -49.27 -12.10
C PRO A 1126 -72.28 -50.22 -11.63
N GLY A 1127 -73.13 -49.78 -10.68
CA GLY A 1127 -74.26 -50.55 -10.16
C GLY A 1127 -75.40 -50.76 -11.17
N GLN A 1128 -75.54 -49.86 -12.15
CA GLN A 1128 -76.69 -49.79 -13.07
C GLN A 1128 -76.50 -50.54 -14.38
N ILE A 1129 -75.27 -50.89 -14.77
CA ILE A 1129 -75.01 -51.68 -15.98
C ILE A 1129 -74.32 -52.98 -15.60
N TYR A 1130 -74.84 -54.09 -16.11
CA TYR A 1130 -74.12 -55.36 -16.12
C TYR A 1130 -73.63 -55.70 -17.52
N ASN A 1131 -72.30 -55.71 -17.71
CA ASN A 1131 -71.68 -56.12 -18.97
C ASN A 1131 -71.12 -57.54 -18.83
N SER A 1132 -71.83 -58.51 -19.40
CA SER A 1132 -71.45 -59.92 -19.41
C SER A 1132 -70.21 -60.23 -20.27
N THR A 1133 -69.87 -59.33 -21.19
CA THR A 1133 -68.77 -59.47 -22.15
C THR A 1133 -67.39 -59.29 -21.51
N LYS A 1134 -67.31 -58.58 -20.37
CA LYS A 1134 -66.02 -58.18 -19.75
C LYS A 1134 -65.09 -59.34 -19.41
N SER A 1135 -65.62 -60.54 -19.20
CA SER A 1135 -64.85 -61.75 -18.89
C SER A 1135 -64.72 -62.72 -20.05
N MET A 1136 -65.18 -62.35 -21.26
CA MET A 1136 -65.14 -63.23 -22.43
C MET A 1136 -63.88 -63.00 -23.27
N GLN A 1137 -63.37 -64.07 -23.87
CA GLN A 1137 -62.25 -64.06 -24.80
C GLN A 1137 -62.59 -64.88 -26.06
N ILE A 1138 -61.93 -64.56 -27.19
CA ILE A 1138 -62.04 -65.30 -28.45
C ILE A 1138 -60.64 -65.66 -28.97
N HIS A 1139 -60.49 -66.84 -29.56
CA HIS A 1139 -59.22 -67.30 -30.11
C HIS A 1139 -59.05 -66.86 -31.57
N VAL A 1140 -57.95 -66.17 -31.86
CA VAL A 1140 -57.60 -65.64 -33.19
C VAL A 1140 -56.38 -66.36 -33.75
N LEU A 1141 -56.48 -66.84 -35.00
CA LEU A 1141 -55.42 -67.56 -35.73
C LEU A 1141 -54.51 -66.60 -36.53
N ALA A 1142 -53.27 -67.00 -36.85
CA ALA A 1142 -52.32 -66.18 -37.63
C ALA A 1142 -52.68 -66.05 -39.14
N SER A 1143 -52.10 -65.05 -39.83
CA SER A 1143 -52.34 -64.73 -41.26
C SER A 1143 -51.65 -65.71 -42.23
N ASN A 1144 -52.21 -65.95 -43.42
CA ASN A 1144 -51.61 -66.79 -44.46
C ASN A 1144 -50.53 -66.03 -45.25
N ASN A 1145 -49.26 -66.47 -45.22
CA ASN A 1145 -48.15 -65.90 -46.00
C ASN A 1145 -47.96 -66.64 -47.32
N ASN A 1146 -48.13 -65.98 -48.46
CA ASN A 1146 -47.50 -66.34 -49.74
C ASN A 1146 -47.19 -65.06 -50.53
N ASP A 1147 -46.00 -65.03 -51.14
CA ASP A 1147 -45.41 -64.03 -52.04
C ASP A 1147 -44.58 -62.89 -51.41
N GLN A 1148 -43.29 -63.19 -51.16
CA GLN A 1148 -42.17 -62.26 -51.36
C GLN A 1148 -41.92 -62.04 -52.87
N PRO A 1149 -41.30 -60.92 -53.27
CA PRO A 1149 -40.02 -61.08 -53.98
C PRO A 1149 -38.93 -60.03 -53.66
N GLN A 1150 -37.70 -60.57 -53.66
CA GLN A 1150 -36.33 -60.01 -53.75
C GLN A 1150 -36.03 -58.56 -53.34
#